data_AF-A0A0A8L9W2-F1
#
_entry.id   AF-A0A0A8L9W2-F1
#
_cell.length_a   1.000
_cell.length_b   1.000
_cell.length_c   1.000
_cell.angle_alpha   90.00
_cell.angle_beta   90.00
_cell.angle_gamma   90.00
#
_symmetry.space_group_name_H-M   'P 1'
#
loop_
_entity.id
_entity.type
_entity.pdbx_description
1 polymer ?
#
loop_
_entity_poly.entity_id
_entity_poly.type
_entity_poly.pdbx_seq_one_letter_code
_entity_poly.pdbx_strand_id
1 'polypeptide(L)'
;MEDFESSLNDAVDQLQIKLYENQEKPIPENVLTEPLKREDIAEDALSPSFSFDSELSLSKKELILKRLLNELVSNVGDTDMQKLSVLLDFCYHLKFSDEAESSVWAALFFDLSATCISTLTFPHELGVFSTYLVSRLPWYLEGLSKEPIANGETNLKMGIRPPAAKLFFSIDTFLKNLDSHSLFITPSHFELVHKLLWWISQLIPINDHCNINRKAKIMKEYPVTFWAPHLPNPGPTPTILSDWINICDDILLHPLDWIFSHPKEKLSIEPVMHRFIDEILLYETELYNLVKRKNENHAKQEAAVNGKEFYSLNFISKTYDEPKDSRKSILASKVDFWKDFGSISEISENIVQLLPFELDLFDLKSFQDRIEAYEYDYFRKLIILQIYLVLYLLKEIISSDSLIQYYGKLFKQNSQSHPNKGRIEYGNNALNKNDAAINLITKNLNRITSFYETRDTQFYDLLINLAQNEADTLNQKVVDFANLKNIHWSSEIISEPIVNAHFKKFGWIKLGNKKLDSLWKVQSGLDFAKKFSEDNRKDPTVLYDSIISVHKSKCSENPEDASLITDNAIVKQWQTLRSLRPRYLFDFNKVSEKTTLDGFADETLIGKDIESKRNELAARQTAKSRIHADKVAEAEQYFKDKEQKRKELLEAKIQSQRNTLENAKTNTASDIIEIATGVPDVPKRELESSESDVNQESQTAKKRKLEDEAQEPDELKDEGNIEKEIQPNSNTTYQETPEGVEVQPEVQESQETSSPTE
;
A
#
# COMPACT_ATOMS: atom_id res chain seq x y z
N MET A 1 44.25 2.35 -63.37
CA MET A 1 43.60 3.18 -62.32
C MET A 1 42.22 3.57 -62.81
N GLU A 2 42.16 4.17 -64.00
CA GLU A 2 40.92 4.43 -64.76
C GLU A 2 39.94 3.24 -64.75
N ASP A 3 40.45 2.00 -64.88
CA ASP A 3 39.65 0.76 -64.86
C ASP A 3 38.82 0.55 -63.58
N PHE A 4 39.36 0.94 -62.41
CA PHE A 4 38.69 0.77 -61.12
C PHE A 4 37.60 1.84 -60.93
N GLU A 5 37.87 3.08 -61.33
CA GLU A 5 36.90 4.17 -61.23
C GLU A 5 35.73 3.98 -62.22
N SER A 6 35.99 3.49 -63.44
CA SER A 6 34.92 3.10 -64.37
C SER A 6 34.09 1.95 -63.81
N SER A 7 34.71 0.85 -63.39
CA SER A 7 34.01 -0.31 -62.81
C SER A 7 33.21 0.05 -61.54
N LEU A 8 33.61 1.10 -60.82
CA LEU A 8 32.89 1.64 -59.67
C LEU A 8 31.67 2.48 -60.12
N ASN A 9 31.82 3.34 -61.13
CA ASN A 9 30.69 4.09 -61.73
C ASN A 9 29.62 3.10 -62.21
N ASP A 10 30.01 2.13 -63.04
CA ASP A 10 29.12 1.17 -63.69
C ASP A 10 28.32 0.35 -62.66
N ALA A 11 28.88 0.10 -61.48
CA ALA A 11 28.23 -0.60 -60.37
C ALA A 11 27.31 0.30 -59.52
N VAL A 12 27.66 1.59 -59.36
CA VAL A 12 26.79 2.58 -58.70
C VAL A 12 25.55 2.85 -59.56
N ASP A 13 25.72 3.09 -60.86
CA ASP A 13 24.62 3.35 -61.81
C ASP A 13 23.65 2.15 -61.86
N GLN A 14 24.17 0.91 -61.93
CA GLN A 14 23.36 -0.30 -61.86
C GLN A 14 22.61 -0.45 -60.53
N LEU A 15 23.18 -0.02 -59.41
CA LEU A 15 22.51 -0.07 -58.11
C LEU A 15 21.44 1.01 -57.99
N GLN A 16 21.66 2.22 -58.52
CA GLN A 16 20.66 3.29 -58.60
C GLN A 16 19.41 2.83 -59.38
N ILE A 17 19.60 2.26 -60.57
CA ILE A 17 18.49 1.76 -61.41
C ILE A 17 17.68 0.69 -60.65
N LYS A 18 18.35 -0.25 -59.96
CA LYS A 18 17.69 -1.35 -59.24
C LYS A 18 16.96 -0.92 -57.97
N LEU A 19 17.47 0.09 -57.25
CA LEU A 19 16.88 0.56 -55.98
C LEU A 19 15.84 1.66 -56.16
N TYR A 20 15.95 2.50 -57.20
CA TYR A 20 15.13 3.72 -57.32
C TYR A 20 14.30 3.82 -58.60
N GLU A 21 14.71 3.16 -59.70
CA GLU A 21 14.03 3.29 -61.01
C GLU A 21 13.24 2.03 -61.40
N ASN A 22 13.20 1.02 -60.52
CA ASN A 22 12.51 -0.24 -60.77
C ASN A 22 10.98 -0.07 -60.77
N GLN A 23 10.38 -0.08 -61.96
CA GLN A 23 8.93 0.10 -62.15
C GLN A 23 8.07 -1.03 -61.55
N GLU A 24 8.64 -2.21 -61.30
CA GLU A 24 7.94 -3.32 -60.65
C GLU A 24 7.94 -3.19 -59.11
N LYS A 25 8.89 -2.43 -58.55
CA LYS A 25 9.04 -2.17 -57.10
C LYS A 25 9.32 -0.68 -56.84
N PRO A 26 8.32 0.21 -57.05
CA PRO A 26 8.48 1.64 -56.82
C PRO A 26 8.67 1.96 -55.33
N ILE A 27 9.37 3.05 -55.03
CA ILE A 27 9.61 3.51 -53.65
C ILE A 27 8.28 3.85 -52.96
N PRO A 28 7.96 3.27 -51.78
CA PRO A 28 6.73 3.60 -51.05
C PRO A 28 6.72 5.05 -50.54
N GLU A 29 5.60 5.75 -50.70
CA GLU A 29 5.45 7.15 -50.24
C GLU A 29 5.73 7.31 -48.73
N ASN A 30 5.35 6.30 -47.95
CA ASN A 30 5.48 6.20 -46.49
C ASN A 30 6.84 5.64 -46.01
N VAL A 31 7.83 5.45 -46.90
CA VAL A 31 9.13 4.85 -46.52
C VAL A 31 9.86 5.62 -45.40
N LEU A 32 9.61 6.92 -45.21
CA LEU A 32 10.18 7.68 -44.09
C LEU A 32 9.64 7.28 -42.71
N THR A 33 8.44 6.71 -42.64
CA THR A 33 7.76 6.32 -41.39
C THR A 33 7.66 4.81 -41.20
N GLU A 34 7.67 4.03 -42.29
CA GLU A 34 7.57 2.57 -42.26
C GLU A 34 8.80 1.90 -42.89
N PRO A 35 9.33 0.82 -42.31
CA PRO A 35 10.46 0.09 -42.85
C PRO A 35 10.10 -0.66 -44.14
N LEU A 36 10.94 -0.51 -45.17
CA LEU A 36 10.90 -1.29 -46.39
C LEU A 36 11.15 -2.78 -46.07
N LYS A 37 10.34 -3.69 -46.60
CA LYS A 37 10.53 -5.12 -46.36
C LYS A 37 11.56 -5.67 -47.34
N ARG A 38 12.19 -6.80 -46.98
CA ARG A 38 13.10 -7.53 -47.88
C ARG A 38 12.41 -7.91 -49.21
N GLU A 39 11.11 -8.23 -49.14
CA GLU A 39 10.25 -8.55 -50.28
C GLU A 39 10.06 -7.38 -51.25
N ASP A 40 10.17 -6.14 -50.78
CA ASP A 40 10.00 -4.92 -51.57
C ASP A 40 11.31 -4.52 -52.31
N ILE A 41 12.43 -5.19 -52.03
CA ILE A 41 13.72 -5.00 -52.69
C ILE A 41 13.89 -6.02 -53.82
N ALA A 42 14.59 -5.66 -54.90
CA ALA A 42 14.89 -6.60 -55.98
C ALA A 42 15.89 -7.69 -55.53
N GLU A 43 15.57 -8.97 -55.79
CA GLU A 43 16.37 -10.11 -55.30
C GLU A 43 17.81 -10.12 -55.87
N ASP A 44 17.97 -9.64 -57.11
CA ASP A 44 19.27 -9.54 -57.77
C ASP A 44 20.13 -8.40 -57.20
N ALA A 45 19.53 -7.36 -56.62
CA ALA A 45 20.23 -6.32 -55.86
C ALA A 45 20.70 -6.83 -54.48
N LEU A 46 19.92 -7.72 -53.84
CA LEU A 46 20.30 -8.40 -52.60
C LEU A 46 21.27 -9.58 -52.80
N SER A 47 21.51 -9.98 -54.04
CA SER A 47 22.42 -11.09 -54.37
C SER A 47 23.89 -10.68 -54.22
N PRO A 48 24.83 -11.61 -53.98
CA PRO A 48 26.25 -11.28 -53.91
C PRO A 48 26.82 -10.71 -55.23
N SER A 49 26.11 -10.83 -56.37
CA SER A 49 26.65 -10.50 -57.70
C SER A 49 26.73 -9.01 -58.05
N PHE A 50 26.31 -8.07 -57.19
CA PHE A 50 26.41 -6.63 -57.49
C PHE A 50 27.85 -6.06 -57.45
N SER A 51 28.86 -6.88 -57.16
CA SER A 51 30.28 -6.55 -57.36
C SER A 51 30.93 -7.54 -58.32
N PHE A 52 31.48 -7.05 -59.44
CA PHE A 52 31.96 -7.87 -60.56
C PHE A 52 33.24 -8.71 -60.32
N ASP A 53 33.88 -8.63 -59.15
CA ASP A 53 35.05 -9.45 -58.77
C ASP A 53 34.88 -10.11 -57.39
N SER A 54 35.29 -11.36 -57.26
CA SER A 54 35.17 -12.15 -56.02
C SER A 54 36.24 -11.86 -54.97
N GLU A 55 37.42 -11.35 -55.33
CA GLU A 55 38.58 -11.23 -54.42
C GLU A 55 38.65 -9.90 -53.64
N LEU A 56 37.83 -8.91 -54.00
CA LEU A 56 37.81 -7.55 -53.40
C LEU A 56 36.37 -7.06 -53.12
N SER A 57 35.40 -7.96 -53.02
CA SER A 57 33.97 -7.66 -53.02
C SER A 57 33.56 -6.69 -51.89
N LEU A 58 33.82 -7.02 -50.62
CA LEU A 58 33.23 -6.32 -49.48
C LEU A 58 33.64 -4.84 -49.38
N SER A 59 34.92 -4.52 -49.62
CA SER A 59 35.41 -3.14 -49.62
C SER A 59 34.95 -2.37 -50.86
N LYS A 60 34.82 -3.02 -52.03
CA LYS A 60 34.14 -2.42 -53.19
C LYS A 60 32.68 -2.08 -52.87
N LYS A 61 31.93 -2.98 -52.20
CA LYS A 61 30.52 -2.79 -51.83
C LYS A 61 30.30 -1.66 -50.82
N GLU A 62 31.16 -1.58 -49.79
CA GLU A 62 31.19 -0.43 -48.87
C GLU A 62 31.41 0.90 -49.62
N LEU A 63 32.34 0.92 -50.57
CA LEU A 63 32.68 2.12 -51.33
C LEU A 63 31.57 2.52 -52.32
N ILE A 64 30.91 1.55 -52.98
CA ILE A 64 29.69 1.77 -53.79
C ILE A 64 28.60 2.45 -52.94
N LEU A 65 28.28 1.90 -51.77
CA LEU A 65 27.20 2.42 -50.92
C LEU A 65 27.52 3.80 -50.31
N LYS A 66 28.78 4.03 -49.91
CA LYS A 66 29.24 5.35 -49.45
C LYS A 66 29.25 6.38 -50.57
N ARG A 67 29.60 5.98 -51.79
CA ARG A 67 29.56 6.86 -52.97
C ARG A 67 28.12 7.20 -53.35
N LEU A 68 27.23 6.21 -53.35
CA LEU A 68 25.80 6.40 -53.61
C LEU A 68 25.15 7.35 -52.58
N LEU A 69 25.53 7.25 -51.30
CA LEU A 69 25.14 8.22 -50.27
C LEU A 69 25.67 9.63 -50.59
N ASN A 70 26.96 9.74 -50.92
CA ASN A 70 27.57 11.03 -51.27
C ASN A 70 26.90 11.67 -52.49
N GLU A 71 26.53 10.88 -53.52
CA GLU A 71 25.84 11.37 -54.71
C GLU A 71 24.40 11.83 -54.40
N LEU A 72 23.69 11.18 -53.47
CA LEU A 72 22.38 11.66 -53.00
C LEU A 72 22.48 13.03 -52.27
N VAL A 73 23.47 13.19 -51.37
CA VAL A 73 23.56 14.36 -50.47
C VAL A 73 24.45 15.50 -51.00
N SER A 74 25.27 15.26 -52.03
CA SER A 74 26.12 16.31 -52.65
C SER A 74 25.46 17.02 -53.83
N ASN A 75 24.23 16.65 -54.19
CA ASN A 75 23.44 17.36 -55.19
C ASN A 75 23.08 18.76 -54.69
N VAL A 76 23.08 19.76 -55.58
CA VAL A 76 22.92 21.18 -55.20
C VAL A 76 21.43 21.57 -55.11
N GLY A 77 20.68 20.83 -54.32
CA GLY A 77 19.23 20.97 -54.08
C GLY A 77 18.77 20.05 -52.95
N ASP A 78 17.47 20.01 -52.67
CA ASP A 78 16.92 19.21 -51.56
C ASP A 78 17.25 17.72 -51.70
N THR A 79 17.81 17.11 -50.65
CA THR A 79 18.16 15.69 -50.63
C THR A 79 16.91 14.81 -50.75
N ASP A 80 16.95 13.82 -51.65
CA ASP A 80 15.88 12.84 -51.80
C ASP A 80 15.81 11.89 -50.59
N MET A 81 15.04 12.31 -49.59
CA MET A 81 14.84 11.60 -48.32
C MET A 81 14.21 10.21 -48.48
N GLN A 82 13.45 9.97 -49.55
CA GLN A 82 12.87 8.66 -49.83
C GLN A 82 13.95 7.69 -50.35
N LYS A 83 14.77 8.12 -51.33
CA LYS A 83 15.93 7.34 -51.80
C LYS A 83 16.96 7.12 -50.68
N LEU A 84 17.19 8.11 -49.84
CA LEU A 84 18.07 8.00 -48.68
C LEU A 84 17.59 6.92 -47.69
N SER A 85 16.28 6.87 -47.43
CA SER A 85 15.67 5.84 -46.58
C SER A 85 15.82 4.44 -47.19
N VAL A 86 15.57 4.30 -48.50
CA VAL A 86 15.76 3.04 -49.24
C VAL A 86 17.21 2.55 -49.20
N LEU A 87 18.20 3.45 -49.30
CA LEU A 87 19.62 3.10 -49.23
C LEU A 87 20.03 2.52 -47.86
N LEU A 88 19.51 3.10 -46.78
CA LEU A 88 19.81 2.67 -45.41
C LEU A 88 19.06 1.38 -45.06
N ASP A 89 17.78 1.25 -45.46
CA ASP A 89 17.01 0.02 -45.34
C ASP A 89 17.66 -1.13 -46.14
N PHE A 90 18.14 -0.87 -47.36
CA PHE A 90 18.90 -1.84 -48.15
C PHE A 90 20.17 -2.29 -47.40
N CYS A 91 20.94 -1.34 -46.84
CA CYS A 91 22.14 -1.64 -46.06
C CYS A 91 21.84 -2.48 -44.79
N TYR A 92 20.67 -2.32 -44.17
CA TYR A 92 20.20 -3.17 -43.09
C TYR A 92 19.88 -4.60 -43.58
N HIS A 93 19.15 -4.74 -44.70
CA HIS A 93 18.77 -6.07 -45.24
C HIS A 93 19.95 -6.91 -45.74
N LEU A 94 21.12 -6.30 -46.02
CA LEU A 94 22.38 -7.03 -46.24
C LEU A 94 22.78 -7.93 -45.05
N LYS A 95 22.23 -7.74 -43.84
CA LYS A 95 22.43 -8.68 -42.72
C LYS A 95 21.95 -10.10 -43.01
N PHE A 96 21.06 -10.27 -43.99
CA PHE A 96 20.56 -11.57 -44.45
C PHE A 96 21.22 -12.07 -45.76
N SER A 97 22.37 -11.51 -46.13
CA SER A 97 23.28 -11.98 -47.19
C SER A 97 24.29 -13.01 -46.64
N ASP A 98 25.28 -13.38 -47.46
CA ASP A 98 26.38 -14.30 -47.13
C ASP A 98 27.14 -13.87 -45.86
N GLU A 99 27.79 -14.84 -45.18
CA GLU A 99 28.38 -14.66 -43.85
C GLU A 99 29.34 -13.47 -43.73
N ALA A 100 30.11 -13.18 -44.78
CA ALA A 100 31.06 -12.07 -44.79
C ALA A 100 30.36 -10.70 -44.73
N GLU A 101 29.35 -10.48 -45.58
CA GLU A 101 28.55 -9.24 -45.63
C GLU A 101 27.70 -9.10 -44.37
N SER A 102 27.11 -10.22 -43.94
CA SER A 102 26.36 -10.40 -42.70
C SER A 102 27.21 -10.18 -41.42
N SER A 103 28.53 -10.00 -41.54
CA SER A 103 29.42 -9.59 -40.43
C SER A 103 29.76 -8.09 -40.40
N VAL A 104 29.55 -7.35 -41.49
CA VAL A 104 29.94 -5.92 -41.63
C VAL A 104 28.75 -4.98 -41.81
N TRP A 105 27.57 -5.48 -42.19
CA TRP A 105 26.35 -4.68 -42.41
C TRP A 105 26.12 -3.59 -41.35
N ALA A 106 26.31 -3.91 -40.06
CA ALA A 106 26.07 -3.01 -38.95
C ALA A 106 27.09 -1.87 -38.89
N ALA A 107 28.38 -2.18 -39.09
CA ALA A 107 29.41 -1.16 -39.15
C ALA A 107 29.15 -0.17 -40.30
N LEU A 108 28.68 -0.67 -41.44
CA LEU A 108 28.32 0.16 -42.59
C LEU A 108 27.04 0.97 -42.37
N PHE A 109 25.97 0.36 -41.85
CA PHE A 109 24.69 1.00 -41.55
C PHE A 109 24.84 2.17 -40.56
N PHE A 110 25.62 1.96 -39.49
CA PHE A 110 25.96 3.02 -38.53
C PHE A 110 26.90 4.09 -39.13
N ASP A 111 27.81 3.74 -40.04
CA ASP A 111 28.68 4.71 -40.72
C ASP A 111 27.90 5.58 -41.73
N LEU A 112 27.05 4.98 -42.57
CA LEU A 112 26.15 5.71 -43.47
C LEU A 112 25.22 6.64 -42.67
N SER A 113 24.65 6.16 -41.57
CA SER A 113 23.86 7.00 -40.64
C SER A 113 24.68 8.16 -40.04
N ALA A 114 25.94 7.90 -39.65
CA ALA A 114 26.84 8.92 -39.10
C ALA A 114 27.20 9.99 -40.14
N THR A 115 27.39 9.57 -41.39
CA THR A 115 27.60 10.47 -42.54
C THR A 115 26.37 11.35 -42.75
N CYS A 116 25.15 10.78 -42.79
CA CYS A 116 23.89 11.56 -42.93
C CYS A 116 23.78 12.69 -41.89
N ILE A 117 24.01 12.38 -40.62
CA ILE A 117 23.97 13.40 -39.53
C ILE A 117 25.06 14.47 -39.69
N SER A 118 26.16 14.14 -40.38
CA SER A 118 27.29 15.05 -40.61
C SER A 118 27.15 15.90 -41.90
N THR A 119 26.25 15.54 -42.82
CA THR A 119 26.15 16.15 -44.16
C THR A 119 24.79 16.78 -44.47
N LEU A 120 23.69 16.32 -43.86
CA LEU A 120 22.35 16.87 -44.11
C LEU A 120 22.18 18.28 -43.52
N THR A 121 21.44 19.14 -44.23
CA THR A 121 21.19 20.52 -43.82
C THR A 121 20.36 20.60 -42.53
N PHE A 122 20.91 21.26 -41.52
CA PHE A 122 20.24 21.55 -40.26
C PHE A 122 19.52 22.92 -40.32
N PRO A 123 18.28 23.06 -39.83
CA PRO A 123 17.45 22.05 -39.17
C PRO A 123 16.58 21.21 -40.13
N HIS A 124 16.38 21.63 -41.39
CA HIS A 124 15.28 21.11 -42.21
C HIS A 124 15.45 19.65 -42.66
N GLU A 125 16.53 19.32 -43.36
CA GLU A 125 16.77 17.97 -43.89
C GLU A 125 17.02 16.96 -42.77
N LEU A 126 17.87 17.33 -41.81
CA LEU A 126 18.11 16.50 -40.62
C LEU A 126 16.83 16.33 -39.77
N GLY A 127 15.90 17.29 -39.83
CA GLY A 127 14.58 17.21 -39.22
C GLY A 127 13.71 16.12 -39.85
N VAL A 128 13.64 16.07 -41.19
CA VAL A 128 12.95 14.98 -41.90
C VAL A 128 13.61 13.63 -41.59
N PHE A 129 14.95 13.57 -41.65
CA PHE A 129 15.72 12.36 -41.35
C PHE A 129 15.55 11.86 -39.90
N SER A 130 15.25 12.74 -38.93
CA SER A 130 14.93 12.30 -37.56
C SER A 130 13.71 11.37 -37.49
N THR A 131 12.76 11.50 -38.43
CA THR A 131 11.59 10.60 -38.56
C THR A 131 12.00 9.19 -38.98
N TYR A 132 12.97 9.08 -39.89
CA TYR A 132 13.58 7.81 -40.28
C TYR A 132 14.31 7.18 -39.07
N LEU A 133 15.15 7.94 -38.37
CA LEU A 133 15.88 7.44 -37.20
C LEU A 133 14.94 6.90 -36.10
N VAL A 134 13.84 7.61 -35.81
CA VAL A 134 12.83 7.18 -34.82
C VAL A 134 12.09 5.93 -35.28
N SER A 135 11.66 5.84 -36.55
CA SER A 135 10.96 4.65 -37.05
C SER A 135 11.86 3.40 -37.12
N ARG A 136 13.17 3.56 -37.37
CA ARG A 136 14.16 2.47 -37.42
C ARG A 136 14.84 2.19 -36.07
N LEU A 137 14.45 2.85 -34.97
CA LEU A 137 15.04 2.69 -33.64
C LEU A 137 15.35 1.22 -33.27
N PRO A 138 14.45 0.22 -33.46
CA PRO A 138 14.74 -1.17 -33.13
C PRO A 138 16.00 -1.75 -33.79
N TRP A 139 16.29 -1.40 -35.05
CA TRP A 139 17.43 -1.92 -35.80
C TRP A 139 18.77 -1.41 -35.26
N TYR A 140 18.80 -0.19 -34.73
CA TYR A 140 19.97 0.34 -34.05
C TYR A 140 20.20 -0.34 -32.68
N LEU A 141 19.14 -0.79 -32.01
CA LEU A 141 19.25 -1.54 -30.74
C LEU A 141 19.80 -2.96 -30.94
N GLU A 142 19.60 -3.59 -32.11
CA GLU A 142 20.16 -4.92 -32.43
C GLU A 142 21.70 -4.94 -32.40
N GLY A 143 22.35 -3.81 -32.69
CA GLY A 143 23.80 -3.64 -32.62
C GLY A 143 24.57 -4.49 -33.64
N LEU A 144 24.99 -5.69 -33.24
CA LEU A 144 25.64 -6.69 -34.11
C LEU A 144 24.82 -7.98 -34.26
N SER A 145 23.62 -8.05 -33.65
CA SER A 145 22.73 -9.19 -33.77
C SER A 145 22.12 -9.28 -35.17
N LYS A 146 21.96 -10.50 -35.68
CA LYS A 146 21.13 -10.75 -36.88
C LYS A 146 19.65 -10.86 -36.51
N GLU A 147 19.38 -11.38 -35.32
CA GLU A 147 18.03 -11.59 -34.78
C GLU A 147 17.51 -10.33 -34.07
N PRO A 148 16.20 -10.02 -34.20
CA PRO A 148 15.59 -8.91 -33.48
C PRO A 148 15.58 -9.17 -31.97
N ILE A 149 15.80 -8.11 -31.20
CA ILE A 149 15.85 -8.16 -29.73
C ILE A 149 14.45 -8.06 -29.11
N ALA A 150 14.35 -8.36 -27.81
CA ALA A 150 13.13 -8.10 -27.04
C ALA A 150 12.90 -6.60 -26.84
N ASN A 151 11.62 -6.20 -26.76
CA ASN A 151 11.22 -4.82 -26.50
C ASN A 151 11.74 -4.35 -25.13
N GLY A 152 12.47 -3.24 -25.12
CA GLY A 152 13.05 -2.66 -23.89
C GLY A 152 14.44 -3.19 -23.52
N GLU A 153 15.05 -4.02 -24.36
CA GLU A 153 16.46 -4.41 -24.28
C GLU A 153 17.32 -3.65 -25.32
N THR A 154 18.64 -3.84 -25.30
CA THR A 154 19.56 -3.35 -26.34
C THR A 154 20.86 -4.14 -26.33
N ASN A 155 21.36 -4.49 -27.52
CA ASN A 155 22.63 -5.21 -27.72
C ASN A 155 23.83 -4.26 -27.87
N LEU A 156 23.61 -2.94 -27.79
CA LEU A 156 24.67 -1.93 -27.77
C LEU A 156 25.45 -2.00 -26.45
N LYS A 157 26.55 -2.76 -26.45
CA LYS A 157 27.41 -3.01 -25.27
C LYS A 157 27.98 -1.71 -24.70
N MET A 158 27.93 -1.60 -23.37
CA MET A 158 28.30 -0.41 -22.58
C MET A 158 29.61 0.28 -23.02
N GLY A 159 29.52 1.61 -23.12
CA GLY A 159 30.66 2.49 -23.39
C GLY A 159 31.09 2.57 -24.86
N ILE A 160 30.18 3.05 -25.74
CA ILE A 160 30.48 3.60 -27.09
C ILE A 160 31.45 2.71 -27.89
N ARG A 161 31.01 1.48 -28.19
CA ARG A 161 31.78 0.47 -28.95
C ARG A 161 31.29 0.38 -30.40
N PRO A 162 32.07 -0.24 -31.32
CA PRO A 162 31.56 -0.60 -32.64
C PRO A 162 30.29 -1.46 -32.54
N PRO A 163 29.27 -1.24 -33.40
CA PRO A 163 29.28 -0.34 -34.56
C PRO A 163 29.00 1.14 -34.21
N ALA A 164 28.31 1.41 -33.11
CA ALA A 164 27.73 2.72 -32.81
C ALA A 164 28.72 3.84 -32.49
N ALA A 165 29.99 3.52 -32.21
CA ALA A 165 31.02 4.48 -31.84
C ALA A 165 31.17 5.68 -32.79
N LYS A 166 31.14 5.44 -34.12
CA LYS A 166 31.28 6.52 -35.12
C LYS A 166 30.05 7.42 -35.15
N LEU A 167 28.86 6.85 -35.04
CA LEU A 167 27.59 7.57 -35.01
C LEU A 167 27.50 8.51 -33.80
N PHE A 168 27.78 8.00 -32.59
CA PHE A 168 27.77 8.83 -31.39
C PHE A 168 28.85 9.92 -31.42
N PHE A 169 30.02 9.65 -32.00
CA PHE A 169 31.06 10.66 -32.20
C PHE A 169 30.63 11.76 -33.20
N SER A 170 29.97 11.40 -34.31
CA SER A 170 29.42 12.38 -35.26
C SER A 170 28.35 13.26 -34.60
N ILE A 171 27.44 12.70 -33.80
CA ILE A 171 26.41 13.50 -33.12
C ILE A 171 27.03 14.40 -32.02
N ASP A 172 27.96 13.89 -31.22
CA ASP A 172 28.71 14.66 -30.20
C ASP A 172 29.57 15.78 -30.84
N THR A 173 30.05 15.60 -32.08
CA THR A 173 30.74 16.63 -32.86
C THR A 173 29.75 17.67 -33.40
N PHE A 174 28.63 17.22 -33.98
CA PHE A 174 27.56 18.09 -34.47
C PHE A 174 27.00 19.00 -33.37
N LEU A 175 26.71 18.45 -32.19
CA LEU A 175 26.19 19.21 -31.04
C LEU A 175 27.20 20.25 -30.53
N LYS A 176 28.50 19.96 -30.52
CA LYS A 176 29.53 20.96 -30.15
C LYS A 176 29.68 22.08 -31.17
N ASN A 177 29.53 21.77 -32.46
CA ASN A 177 29.53 22.80 -33.51
C ASN A 177 28.31 23.71 -33.34
N LEU A 178 27.15 23.13 -33.05
CA LEU A 178 25.90 23.84 -32.74
C LEU A 178 26.02 24.74 -31.49
N ASP A 179 26.58 24.24 -30.38
CA ASP A 179 26.89 25.03 -29.17
C ASP A 179 27.74 26.27 -29.52
N SER A 180 28.71 26.15 -30.44
CA SER A 180 29.57 27.25 -30.86
C SER A 180 28.89 28.29 -31.76
N HIS A 181 27.68 27.99 -32.26
CA HIS A 181 26.83 28.89 -33.05
C HIS A 181 25.53 29.28 -32.32
N SER A 182 25.51 29.10 -30.98
CA SER A 182 24.32 29.23 -30.12
C SER A 182 23.52 30.52 -30.23
N LEU A 183 24.14 31.63 -30.66
CA LEU A 183 23.47 32.93 -30.87
C LEU A 183 22.33 32.91 -31.92
N PHE A 184 22.33 31.97 -32.88
CA PHE A 184 21.40 31.98 -34.01
C PHE A 184 20.41 30.79 -34.02
N ILE A 185 20.30 30.07 -32.90
CA ILE A 185 19.39 28.93 -32.75
C ILE A 185 17.92 29.41 -32.74
N THR A 186 17.08 28.80 -33.57
CA THR A 186 15.61 29.02 -33.56
C THR A 186 14.89 27.88 -32.82
N PRO A 187 13.60 28.01 -32.47
CA PRO A 187 12.81 26.91 -31.92
C PRO A 187 12.95 25.56 -32.65
N SER A 188 12.89 25.54 -33.99
CA SER A 188 13.11 24.32 -34.80
C SER A 188 14.45 23.62 -34.52
N HIS A 189 15.50 24.42 -34.24
CA HIS A 189 16.83 23.91 -33.95
C HIS A 189 16.87 23.25 -32.56
N PHE A 190 16.24 23.87 -31.54
CA PHE A 190 16.10 23.28 -30.20
C PHE A 190 15.25 22.00 -30.23
N GLU A 191 14.15 22.00 -30.98
CA GLU A 191 13.24 20.85 -31.08
C GLU A 191 13.92 19.63 -31.73
N LEU A 192 14.75 19.85 -32.75
CA LEU A 192 15.54 18.79 -33.38
C LEU A 192 16.72 18.32 -32.52
N VAL A 193 17.41 19.23 -31.79
CA VAL A 193 18.41 18.82 -30.79
C VAL A 193 17.76 17.93 -29.71
N HIS A 194 16.57 18.30 -29.24
CA HIS A 194 15.80 17.47 -28.31
C HIS A 194 15.45 16.11 -28.91
N LYS A 195 14.93 16.05 -30.15
CA LYS A 195 14.63 14.79 -30.86
C LYS A 195 15.86 13.87 -30.96
N LEU A 196 17.03 14.41 -31.32
CA LEU A 196 18.27 13.66 -31.45
C LEU A 196 18.80 13.15 -30.09
N LEU A 197 18.79 14.00 -29.05
CA LEU A 197 19.18 13.60 -27.70
C LEU A 197 18.23 12.55 -27.10
N TRP A 198 16.92 12.72 -27.30
CA TRP A 198 15.90 11.76 -26.90
C TRP A 198 16.09 10.40 -27.59
N TRP A 199 16.42 10.40 -28.88
CA TRP A 199 16.73 9.19 -29.63
C TRP A 199 17.99 8.48 -29.11
N ILE A 200 19.09 9.22 -28.87
CA ILE A 200 20.31 8.67 -28.25
C ILE A 200 20.03 8.06 -26.88
N SER A 201 19.22 8.72 -26.05
CA SER A 201 18.92 8.24 -24.69
C SER A 201 18.11 6.94 -24.66
N GLN A 202 17.44 6.57 -25.76
CA GLN A 202 16.76 5.28 -25.95
C GLN A 202 17.71 4.19 -26.49
N LEU A 203 18.76 4.56 -27.24
CA LEU A 203 19.74 3.60 -27.77
C LEU A 203 20.62 2.97 -26.67
N ILE A 204 21.01 3.79 -25.71
CA ILE A 204 21.96 3.45 -24.66
C ILE A 204 21.19 2.99 -23.41
N PRO A 205 21.58 1.89 -22.72
CA PRO A 205 20.94 1.49 -21.46
C PRO A 205 20.89 2.65 -20.44
N ILE A 206 19.76 2.79 -19.73
CA ILE A 206 19.58 3.82 -18.70
C ILE A 206 20.59 3.72 -17.53
N ASN A 207 21.24 2.56 -17.41
CA ASN A 207 22.24 2.22 -16.41
C ASN A 207 23.70 2.32 -16.91
N ASP A 208 23.93 2.66 -18.19
CA ASP A 208 25.27 2.86 -18.74
C ASP A 208 25.80 4.26 -18.39
N HIS A 209 27.11 4.32 -18.16
CA HIS A 209 27.86 5.50 -17.76
C HIS A 209 27.86 6.62 -18.81
N CYS A 210 27.43 6.32 -20.05
CA CYS A 210 27.27 7.29 -21.14
C CYS A 210 25.88 7.94 -21.19
N ASN A 211 24.83 7.30 -20.63
CA ASN A 211 23.46 7.87 -20.59
C ASN A 211 23.22 8.69 -19.31
N ILE A 212 24.02 8.47 -18.26
CA ILE A 212 23.91 9.16 -16.96
C ILE A 212 24.83 10.38 -16.91
N ASN A 213 24.28 11.58 -16.70
CA ASN A 213 25.10 12.76 -16.43
C ASN A 213 25.81 12.68 -15.07
N ARG A 214 27.07 12.24 -15.09
CA ARG A 214 28.01 12.24 -13.95
C ARG A 214 28.70 13.59 -13.72
N LYS A 215 28.56 14.58 -14.62
CA LYS A 215 29.09 15.94 -14.41
C LYS A 215 28.12 16.70 -13.51
N ALA A 216 28.53 16.96 -12.28
CA ALA A 216 27.78 17.66 -11.24
C ALA A 216 27.61 19.18 -11.49
N LYS A 217 27.31 19.58 -12.73
CA LYS A 217 27.02 20.95 -13.13
C LYS A 217 25.51 21.10 -13.30
N ILE A 218 24.91 22.03 -12.56
CA ILE A 218 23.49 22.40 -12.70
C ILE A 218 23.34 23.39 -13.86
N MET A 219 24.23 24.37 -13.92
CA MET A 219 24.35 25.35 -15.01
C MET A 219 25.84 25.48 -15.37
N LYS A 220 26.16 25.78 -16.64
CA LYS A 220 27.56 25.84 -17.13
C LYS A 220 28.09 27.28 -17.13
N GLU A 221 27.34 28.14 -17.82
CA GLU A 221 27.49 29.58 -18.04
C GLU A 221 26.08 30.15 -18.19
N TYR A 222 25.91 31.48 -18.25
CA TYR A 222 24.63 32.09 -18.64
C TYR A 222 24.28 31.77 -20.11
N PRO A 223 22.98 31.66 -20.46
CA PRO A 223 22.58 31.60 -21.87
C PRO A 223 22.98 32.90 -22.57
N VAL A 224 23.80 32.79 -23.61
CA VAL A 224 24.21 33.94 -24.42
C VAL A 224 23.14 34.15 -25.49
N THR A 225 22.35 35.22 -25.35
CA THR A 225 21.23 35.51 -26.26
C THR A 225 21.68 36.36 -27.45
N PHE A 226 20.97 36.26 -28.58
CA PHE A 226 21.15 37.18 -29.71
C PHE A 226 20.92 38.65 -29.30
N TRP A 227 19.89 38.86 -28.48
CA TRP A 227 19.41 40.18 -28.07
C TRP A 227 20.36 40.89 -27.10
N ALA A 228 21.14 40.13 -26.33
CA ALA A 228 22.23 40.63 -25.51
C ALA A 228 23.34 39.57 -25.33
N PRO A 229 24.51 39.73 -25.98
CA PRO A 229 25.63 38.81 -25.83
C PRO A 229 26.36 38.96 -24.49
N HIS A 230 26.05 39.99 -23.71
CA HIS A 230 26.60 40.26 -22.38
C HIS A 230 25.47 40.68 -21.43
N LEU A 231 25.51 40.22 -20.17
CA LEU A 231 24.60 40.71 -19.14
C LEU A 231 24.83 42.21 -18.87
N PRO A 232 23.79 42.98 -18.52
CA PRO A 232 23.94 44.34 -18.06
C PRO A 232 24.77 44.35 -16.77
N ASN A 233 25.83 45.16 -16.74
CA ASN A 233 26.62 45.33 -15.53
C ASN A 233 25.76 46.00 -14.44
N PRO A 234 25.39 45.31 -13.34
CA PRO A 234 24.56 45.90 -12.31
C PRO A 234 25.28 47.08 -11.65
N GLY A 235 24.55 48.17 -11.42
CA GLY A 235 25.08 49.31 -10.68
C GLY A 235 25.44 48.94 -9.24
N PRO A 236 26.22 49.79 -8.53
CA PRO A 236 26.56 49.56 -7.12
C PRO A 236 25.36 49.65 -6.16
N THR A 237 24.18 50.01 -6.66
CA THR A 237 22.90 49.98 -5.96
C THR A 237 22.24 48.60 -6.10
N PRO A 238 21.86 47.92 -4.99
CA PRO A 238 21.14 46.67 -5.09
C PRO A 238 19.77 46.85 -5.77
N THR A 239 19.44 45.89 -6.62
CA THR A 239 18.21 45.77 -7.41
C THR A 239 17.81 44.30 -7.46
N ILE A 240 16.54 44.01 -7.75
CA ILE A 240 16.05 42.63 -7.83
C ILE A 240 16.81 41.79 -8.89
N LEU A 241 17.22 42.38 -10.02
CA LEU A 241 18.06 41.71 -11.01
C LEU A 241 19.51 41.51 -10.53
N SER A 242 20.13 42.52 -9.88
CA SER A 242 21.50 42.34 -9.36
C SER A 242 21.56 41.26 -8.28
N ASP A 243 20.52 41.17 -7.45
CA ASP A 243 20.42 40.15 -6.40
C ASP A 243 20.20 38.76 -7.00
N TRP A 244 19.38 38.65 -8.04
CA TRP A 244 19.23 37.42 -8.81
C TRP A 244 20.55 36.97 -9.47
N ILE A 245 21.30 37.89 -10.09
CA ILE A 245 22.62 37.61 -10.68
C ILE A 245 23.62 37.15 -9.60
N ASN A 246 23.68 37.83 -8.45
CA ASN A 246 24.52 37.40 -7.32
C ASN A 246 24.15 35.99 -6.82
N ILE A 247 22.85 35.65 -6.74
CA ILE A 247 22.38 34.31 -6.37
C ILE A 247 22.76 33.26 -7.45
N CYS A 248 22.68 33.64 -8.73
CA CYS A 248 23.11 32.79 -9.83
C CYS A 248 24.62 32.49 -9.77
N ASP A 249 25.45 33.52 -9.58
CA ASP A 249 26.91 33.41 -9.55
C ASP A 249 27.44 32.65 -8.33
N ASP A 250 26.96 32.96 -7.12
CA ASP A 250 27.42 32.33 -5.87
C ASP A 250 26.88 30.90 -5.67
N ILE A 251 25.68 30.57 -6.19
CA ILE A 251 24.98 29.32 -5.87
C ILE A 251 24.57 28.50 -7.11
N LEU A 252 23.84 29.05 -8.09
CA LEU A 252 23.20 28.24 -9.14
C LEU A 252 24.19 27.75 -10.21
N LEU A 253 25.16 28.59 -10.59
CA LEU A 253 26.20 28.24 -11.56
C LEU A 253 27.18 27.22 -10.99
N HIS A 254 27.69 27.42 -9.78
CA HIS A 254 28.77 26.61 -9.20
C HIS A 254 28.43 26.08 -7.80
N PRO A 255 27.37 25.26 -7.65
CA PRO A 255 26.89 24.78 -6.35
C PRO A 255 27.92 23.95 -5.59
N LEU A 256 28.79 23.19 -6.28
CA LEU A 256 29.89 22.47 -5.63
C LEU A 256 30.97 23.40 -5.08
N ASP A 257 31.28 24.50 -5.78
CA ASP A 257 32.20 25.52 -5.25
C ASP A 257 31.64 26.06 -3.94
N TRP A 258 30.34 26.37 -3.91
CA TRP A 258 29.66 26.82 -2.68
C TRP A 258 29.72 25.76 -1.57
N ILE A 259 29.40 24.48 -1.85
CA ILE A 259 29.48 23.39 -0.86
C ILE A 259 30.88 23.26 -0.23
N PHE A 260 31.95 23.45 -1.01
CA PHE A 260 33.33 23.27 -0.52
C PHE A 260 34.04 24.59 -0.16
N SER A 261 33.41 25.74 -0.38
CA SER A 261 33.91 27.07 0.01
C SER A 261 34.07 27.24 1.53
N HIS A 262 34.82 28.26 1.93
CA HIS A 262 35.08 28.56 3.33
C HIS A 262 33.78 29.02 4.03
N PRO A 263 33.54 28.68 5.33
CA PRO A 263 32.32 29.05 6.06
C PRO A 263 31.91 30.54 6.02
N LYS A 264 32.85 31.47 5.78
CA LYS A 264 32.54 32.90 5.60
C LYS A 264 31.93 33.22 4.22
N GLU A 265 32.36 32.51 3.18
CA GLU A 265 31.89 32.66 1.79
C GLU A 265 30.48 32.06 1.66
N LYS A 266 30.22 30.92 2.33
CA LYS A 266 28.87 30.34 2.48
C LYS A 266 27.84 31.29 3.10
N LEU A 267 28.29 32.28 3.88
CA LEU A 267 27.44 33.23 4.59
C LEU A 267 27.39 34.63 3.97
N SER A 268 28.25 34.97 2.98
CA SER A 268 28.19 36.30 2.33
C SER A 268 26.94 36.50 1.48
N ILE A 269 26.36 35.40 0.97
CA ILE A 269 25.10 35.39 0.20
C ILE A 269 23.84 35.52 1.07
N GLU A 270 23.93 35.30 2.40
CA GLU A 270 22.81 35.36 3.34
C GLU A 270 21.94 36.63 3.22
N PRO A 271 22.48 37.87 3.27
CA PRO A 271 21.67 39.09 3.19
C PRO A 271 21.00 39.29 1.83
N VAL A 272 21.63 38.82 0.73
CA VAL A 272 21.09 38.92 -0.63
C VAL A 272 19.94 37.93 -0.79
N MET A 273 20.18 36.65 -0.46
CA MET A 273 19.17 35.59 -0.51
C MET A 273 17.96 35.90 0.38
N HIS A 274 18.18 36.44 1.59
CA HIS A 274 17.06 36.85 2.46
C HIS A 274 16.24 37.97 1.83
N ARG A 275 16.86 39.06 1.38
CA ARG A 275 16.18 40.22 0.77
C ARG A 275 15.37 39.81 -0.46
N PHE A 276 16.00 39.07 -1.37
CA PHE A 276 15.39 38.61 -2.61
C PHE A 276 14.18 37.70 -2.35
N ILE A 277 14.28 36.74 -1.42
CA ILE A 277 13.13 35.89 -1.07
C ILE A 277 12.00 36.70 -0.41
N ASP A 278 12.28 37.67 0.46
CA ASP A 278 11.24 38.53 1.03
C ASP A 278 10.52 39.36 -0.05
N GLU A 279 11.26 39.89 -1.03
CA GLU A 279 10.74 40.68 -2.13
C GLU A 279 9.84 39.85 -3.07
N ILE A 280 10.29 38.65 -3.47
CA ILE A 280 9.47 37.72 -4.28
C ILE A 280 8.21 37.27 -3.53
N LEU A 281 8.32 36.93 -2.24
CA LEU A 281 7.18 36.50 -1.42
C LEU A 281 6.21 37.65 -1.07
N LEU A 282 6.65 38.91 -1.15
CA LEU A 282 5.78 40.08 -1.07
C LEU A 282 4.85 40.16 -2.28
N TYR A 283 5.39 40.12 -3.51
CA TYR A 283 4.57 40.15 -4.73
C TYR A 283 3.62 38.95 -4.84
N GLU A 284 4.06 37.74 -4.47
CA GLU A 284 3.18 36.59 -4.32
C GLU A 284 2.07 36.85 -3.27
N THR A 285 2.40 37.46 -2.12
CA THR A 285 1.39 37.81 -1.10
C THR A 285 0.34 38.75 -1.65
N GLU A 286 0.73 39.72 -2.47
CA GLU A 286 -0.21 40.67 -3.09
C GLU A 286 -1.12 39.98 -4.13
N LEU A 287 -0.58 39.07 -4.93
CA LEU A 287 -1.36 38.23 -5.86
C LEU A 287 -2.38 37.34 -5.12
N TYR A 288 -1.96 36.53 -4.14
CA TYR A 288 -2.90 35.66 -3.41
C TYR A 288 -3.93 36.48 -2.61
N ASN A 289 -3.59 37.68 -2.13
CA ASN A 289 -4.57 38.59 -1.53
C ASN A 289 -5.58 39.12 -2.55
N LEU A 290 -5.17 39.42 -3.79
CA LEU A 290 -6.07 39.83 -4.87
C LEU A 290 -7.03 38.68 -5.25
N VAL A 291 -6.49 37.47 -5.47
CA VAL A 291 -7.26 36.25 -5.75
C VAL A 291 -8.26 35.97 -4.62
N LYS A 292 -7.80 36.00 -3.36
CA LYS A 292 -8.66 35.81 -2.17
C LYS A 292 -9.78 36.84 -2.12
N ARG A 293 -9.50 38.14 -2.28
CA ARG A 293 -10.52 39.21 -2.29
C ARG A 293 -11.55 39.02 -3.41
N LYS A 294 -11.11 38.59 -4.60
CA LYS A 294 -11.97 38.28 -5.75
C LYS A 294 -12.91 37.10 -5.45
N ASN A 295 -12.36 36.01 -4.91
CA ASN A 295 -13.11 34.81 -4.53
C ASN A 295 -14.09 35.07 -3.37
N GLU A 296 -13.65 35.83 -2.35
CA GLU A 296 -14.51 36.33 -1.28
C GLU A 296 -15.68 37.14 -1.81
N ASN A 297 -15.44 38.08 -2.73
CA ASN A 297 -16.49 38.94 -3.27
C ASN A 297 -17.48 38.15 -4.16
N HIS A 298 -17.01 37.15 -4.92
CA HIS A 298 -17.90 36.23 -5.63
C HIS A 298 -18.78 35.45 -4.66
N ALA A 299 -18.19 34.83 -3.64
CA ALA A 299 -18.94 34.06 -2.63
C ALA A 299 -19.92 34.93 -1.82
N LYS A 300 -19.58 36.19 -1.53
CA LYS A 300 -20.50 37.17 -0.91
C LYS A 300 -21.70 37.47 -1.80
N GLN A 301 -21.50 37.61 -3.11
CA GLN A 301 -22.58 37.83 -4.08
C GLN A 301 -23.44 36.56 -4.27
N GLU A 302 -22.79 35.42 -4.45
CA GLU A 302 -23.42 34.12 -4.66
C GLU A 302 -24.27 33.71 -3.44
N ALA A 303 -23.76 33.87 -2.22
CA ALA A 303 -24.52 33.60 -1.00
C ALA A 303 -25.63 34.63 -0.72
N ALA A 304 -25.55 35.83 -1.30
CA ALA A 304 -26.63 36.82 -1.24
C ALA A 304 -27.78 36.53 -2.23
N VAL A 305 -27.53 35.76 -3.30
CA VAL A 305 -28.54 35.33 -4.28
C VAL A 305 -29.10 33.94 -3.94
N ASN A 306 -28.23 32.98 -3.62
CA ASN A 306 -28.57 31.57 -3.44
C ASN A 306 -28.72 31.14 -1.97
N GLY A 307 -28.29 31.97 -1.01
CA GLY A 307 -28.36 31.69 0.42
C GLY A 307 -27.01 31.33 1.07
N LYS A 308 -26.95 31.37 2.40
CA LYS A 308 -25.71 31.25 3.19
C LYS A 308 -24.93 29.95 2.99
N GLU A 309 -25.59 28.88 2.55
CA GLU A 309 -24.98 27.58 2.30
C GLU A 309 -23.94 27.61 1.16
N PHE A 310 -24.03 28.60 0.26
CA PHE A 310 -23.07 28.83 -0.82
C PHE A 310 -21.86 29.68 -0.39
N TYR A 311 -21.77 30.05 0.89
CA TYR A 311 -20.65 30.83 1.43
C TYR A 311 -19.50 29.91 1.87
N SER A 312 -18.55 29.64 0.97
CA SER A 312 -17.33 28.92 1.34
C SER A 312 -16.62 29.63 2.49
N LEU A 313 -16.08 28.85 3.45
CA LEU A 313 -15.19 29.37 4.49
C LEU A 313 -13.72 29.43 4.05
N ASN A 314 -13.37 28.79 2.93
CA ASN A 314 -12.05 28.84 2.33
C ASN A 314 -12.12 29.46 0.92
N PHE A 315 -11.40 30.56 0.73
CA PHE A 315 -11.36 31.32 -0.53
C PHE A 315 -10.04 31.15 -1.28
N ILE A 316 -9.11 30.40 -0.67
CA ILE A 316 -7.76 30.12 -1.18
C ILE A 316 -7.75 28.68 -1.71
N SER A 317 -8.09 27.72 -0.85
CA SER A 317 -8.35 26.35 -1.30
C SER A 317 -9.73 26.28 -1.95
N LYS A 318 -9.72 26.08 -3.26
CA LYS A 318 -10.82 25.52 -4.03
C LYS A 318 -10.28 24.33 -4.82
N THR A 319 -11.08 23.27 -4.93
CA THR A 319 -10.96 22.32 -6.04
C THR A 319 -10.95 23.08 -7.36
N TYR A 320 -10.23 22.57 -8.35
CA TYR A 320 -10.09 23.21 -9.67
C TYR A 320 -11.43 23.15 -10.42
N ASP A 321 -12.33 24.10 -10.14
CA ASP A 321 -13.61 24.29 -10.84
C ASP A 321 -13.31 24.34 -12.35
N GLU A 322 -13.95 23.46 -13.15
CA GLU A 322 -13.58 23.27 -14.58
C GLU A 322 -13.58 24.65 -15.28
N PRO A 323 -12.42 25.11 -15.81
CA PRO A 323 -12.25 26.51 -16.18
C PRO A 323 -13.26 26.92 -17.24
N LYS A 324 -13.69 28.19 -17.21
CA LYS A 324 -14.75 28.70 -18.09
C LYS A 324 -14.43 28.55 -19.59
N ASP A 325 -13.16 28.34 -19.93
CA ASP A 325 -12.65 28.04 -21.27
C ASP A 325 -12.07 26.61 -21.37
N SER A 326 -12.80 25.61 -20.86
CA SER A 326 -12.46 24.19 -21.02
C SER A 326 -12.69 23.73 -22.47
N ARG A 327 -12.12 22.59 -22.89
CA ARG A 327 -12.42 21.95 -24.19
C ARG A 327 -13.92 21.72 -24.46
N LYS A 328 -14.79 21.77 -23.43
CA LYS A 328 -16.25 21.63 -23.55
C LYS A 328 -17.01 22.96 -23.52
N SER A 329 -16.39 24.05 -23.04
CA SER A 329 -17.04 25.34 -22.74
C SER A 329 -16.41 26.56 -23.41
N ILE A 330 -15.22 26.40 -24.00
CA ILE A 330 -14.49 27.46 -24.70
C ILE A 330 -15.32 28.11 -25.82
N LEU A 331 -15.34 29.44 -25.83
CA LEU A 331 -16.02 30.22 -26.85
C LEU A 331 -15.35 30.03 -28.22
N ALA A 332 -16.14 29.91 -29.29
CA ALA A 332 -15.62 29.74 -30.65
C ALA A 332 -14.56 30.80 -31.04
N SER A 333 -14.79 32.07 -30.68
CA SER A 333 -13.82 33.15 -30.92
C SER A 333 -12.46 32.97 -30.22
N LYS A 334 -12.39 32.22 -29.12
CA LYS A 334 -11.13 31.83 -28.49
C LYS A 334 -10.50 30.62 -29.18
N VAL A 335 -11.30 29.68 -29.67
CA VAL A 335 -10.81 28.56 -30.50
C VAL A 335 -10.18 29.10 -31.79
N ASP A 336 -10.82 30.08 -32.42
CA ASP A 336 -10.32 30.71 -33.65
C ASP A 336 -9.05 31.54 -33.38
N PHE A 337 -9.02 32.35 -32.31
CA PHE A 337 -7.79 33.01 -31.84
C PHE A 337 -6.63 32.02 -31.62
N TRP A 338 -6.87 30.85 -31.02
CA TRP A 338 -5.82 29.86 -30.80
C TRP A 338 -5.35 29.16 -32.10
N LYS A 339 -6.20 29.07 -33.13
CA LYS A 339 -5.76 28.62 -34.47
C LYS A 339 -4.86 29.68 -35.11
N ASP A 340 -5.32 30.93 -35.14
CA ASP A 340 -4.58 32.05 -35.73
C ASP A 340 -3.21 32.23 -35.05
N PHE A 341 -3.17 32.13 -33.72
CA PHE A 341 -1.94 32.12 -32.93
C PHE A 341 -1.05 30.91 -33.25
N GLY A 342 -1.63 29.71 -33.38
CA GLY A 342 -0.91 28.49 -33.78
C GLY A 342 -0.21 28.64 -35.12
N SER A 343 -0.93 29.05 -36.16
CA SER A 343 -0.35 29.26 -37.49
C SER A 343 0.67 30.40 -37.55
N ILE A 344 0.59 31.40 -36.65
CA ILE A 344 1.65 32.41 -36.49
C ILE A 344 2.89 31.80 -35.80
N SER A 345 2.70 30.92 -34.82
CA SER A 345 3.80 30.21 -34.13
C SER A 345 4.55 29.27 -35.08
N GLU A 346 3.85 28.47 -35.88
CA GLU A 346 4.45 27.58 -36.90
C GLU A 346 5.35 28.36 -37.88
N ILE A 347 4.99 29.61 -38.21
CA ILE A 347 5.80 30.51 -39.04
C ILE A 347 7.01 31.06 -38.27
N SER A 348 6.89 31.31 -36.95
CA SER A 348 7.97 31.89 -36.13
C SER A 348 8.97 30.89 -35.57
N GLU A 349 8.71 29.58 -35.63
CA GLU A 349 9.64 28.51 -35.22
C GLU A 349 10.99 28.55 -35.96
N ASN A 350 11.01 29.09 -37.18
CA ASN A 350 12.20 29.26 -38.00
C ASN A 350 12.84 30.66 -37.85
N ILE A 351 12.46 31.41 -36.80
CA ILE A 351 12.98 32.75 -36.48
C ILE A 351 13.63 32.71 -35.09
N VAL A 352 14.72 33.47 -34.89
CA VAL A 352 15.34 33.64 -33.57
C VAL A 352 14.39 34.44 -32.67
N GLN A 353 13.81 33.78 -31.67
CA GLN A 353 12.88 34.37 -30.70
C GLN A 353 13.23 33.91 -29.27
N LEU A 354 12.89 34.73 -28.27
CA LEU A 354 13.03 34.37 -26.86
C LEU A 354 12.07 33.22 -26.51
N LEU A 355 12.45 32.35 -25.58
CA LEU A 355 11.58 31.26 -25.12
C LEU A 355 10.47 31.80 -24.20
N PRO A 356 9.25 31.22 -24.20
CA PRO A 356 8.10 31.78 -23.46
C PRO A 356 8.29 31.95 -21.93
N PHE A 357 9.19 31.18 -21.34
CA PHE A 357 9.56 31.25 -19.91
C PHE A 357 11.02 31.70 -19.68
N GLU A 358 11.67 32.28 -20.69
CA GLU A 358 12.98 32.89 -20.55
C GLU A 358 12.92 34.11 -19.62
N LEU A 359 13.92 34.27 -18.74
CA LEU A 359 14.06 35.46 -17.91
C LEU A 359 14.81 36.53 -18.71
N ASP A 360 14.27 37.74 -18.80
CA ASP A 360 14.88 38.86 -19.52
C ASP A 360 16.09 39.46 -18.77
N LEU A 361 17.10 38.64 -18.46
CA LEU A 361 18.29 39.03 -17.69
C LEU A 361 19.07 40.18 -18.35
N PHE A 362 18.78 40.49 -19.62
CA PHE A 362 19.40 41.52 -20.42
C PHE A 362 18.83 42.94 -20.18
N ASP A 363 17.58 43.07 -19.71
CA ASP A 363 16.97 44.34 -19.36
C ASP A 363 16.42 44.32 -17.94
N LEU A 364 17.01 45.16 -17.09
CA LEU A 364 16.54 45.41 -15.72
C LEU A 364 15.04 45.74 -15.69
N LYS A 365 14.52 46.52 -16.65
CA LYS A 365 13.11 46.90 -16.64
C LYS A 365 12.21 45.74 -17.04
N SER A 366 12.45 45.05 -18.16
CA SER A 366 11.64 43.87 -18.53
C SER A 366 11.71 42.74 -17.49
N PHE A 367 12.85 42.53 -16.84
CA PHE A 367 12.96 41.61 -15.70
C PHE A 367 12.09 42.08 -14.52
N GLN A 368 12.19 43.34 -14.11
CA GLN A 368 11.40 43.90 -13.01
C GLN A 368 9.89 43.88 -13.32
N ASP A 369 9.47 44.37 -14.48
CA ASP A 369 8.06 44.39 -14.93
C ASP A 369 7.44 42.97 -14.92
N ARG A 370 8.21 41.92 -15.28
CA ARG A 370 7.75 40.51 -15.23
C ARG A 370 7.65 39.94 -13.81
N ILE A 371 8.44 40.44 -12.86
CA ILE A 371 8.46 39.95 -11.48
C ILE A 371 7.45 40.71 -10.60
N GLU A 372 7.26 42.01 -10.82
CA GLU A 372 6.23 42.82 -10.16
C GLU A 372 4.81 42.58 -10.72
N ALA A 373 4.67 41.75 -11.77
CA ALA A 373 3.41 41.51 -12.45
C ALA A 373 2.30 40.98 -11.52
N TYR A 374 1.22 41.77 -11.36
CA TYR A 374 0.04 41.42 -10.56
C TYR A 374 -0.96 40.50 -11.26
N GLU A 375 -0.73 40.16 -12.53
CA GLU A 375 -1.65 39.40 -13.38
C GLU A 375 -1.27 37.91 -13.50
N TYR A 376 -0.01 37.57 -13.20
CA TYR A 376 0.55 36.21 -13.29
C TYR A 376 1.67 35.98 -12.27
N ASP A 377 2.06 34.72 -12.07
CA ASP A 377 3.09 34.29 -11.11
C ASP A 377 4.23 33.45 -11.74
N TYR A 378 4.09 33.03 -13.00
CA TYR A 378 4.96 32.03 -13.64
C TYR A 378 6.47 32.31 -13.48
N PHE A 379 6.93 33.54 -13.65
CA PHE A 379 8.35 33.90 -13.49
C PHE A 379 8.82 33.89 -12.02
N ARG A 380 7.97 34.33 -11.07
CA ARG A 380 8.26 34.23 -9.63
C ARG A 380 8.31 32.76 -9.19
N LYS A 381 7.37 31.94 -9.66
CA LYS A 381 7.36 30.48 -9.41
C LYS A 381 8.55 29.76 -10.04
N LEU A 382 8.97 30.14 -11.25
CA LEU A 382 10.19 29.62 -11.89
C LEU A 382 11.45 29.92 -11.06
N ILE A 383 11.61 31.17 -10.62
CA ILE A 383 12.74 31.60 -9.76
C ILE A 383 12.72 30.89 -8.41
N ILE A 384 11.56 30.80 -7.76
CA ILE A 384 11.38 30.08 -6.49
C ILE A 384 11.70 28.59 -6.65
N LEU A 385 11.28 27.96 -7.76
CA LEU A 385 11.58 26.56 -8.05
C LEU A 385 13.09 26.33 -8.18
N GLN A 386 13.80 27.19 -8.91
CA GLN A 386 15.26 27.10 -9.06
C GLN A 386 15.99 27.27 -7.72
N ILE A 387 15.64 28.29 -6.93
CA ILE A 387 16.19 28.51 -5.59
C ILE A 387 15.89 27.31 -4.67
N TYR A 388 14.64 26.85 -4.65
CA TYR A 388 14.19 25.79 -3.74
C TYR A 388 14.90 24.46 -4.04
N LEU A 389 14.92 24.03 -5.31
CA LEU A 389 15.56 22.76 -5.70
C LEU A 389 17.07 22.78 -5.48
N VAL A 390 17.77 23.88 -5.78
CA VAL A 390 19.21 23.97 -5.53
C VAL A 390 19.51 24.03 -4.03
N LEU A 391 18.78 24.84 -3.24
CA LEU A 391 18.94 24.85 -1.78
C LEU A 391 18.66 23.46 -1.16
N TYR A 392 17.68 22.72 -1.68
CA TYR A 392 17.38 21.35 -1.23
C TYR A 392 18.51 20.38 -1.57
N LEU A 393 19.00 20.39 -2.82
CA LEU A 393 20.14 19.59 -3.25
C LEU A 393 21.42 19.91 -2.45
N LEU A 394 21.68 21.19 -2.14
CA LEU A 394 22.77 21.62 -1.28
C LEU A 394 22.66 21.05 0.13
N LYS A 395 21.45 21.06 0.71
CA LYS A 395 21.16 20.45 2.03
C LYS A 395 21.49 18.96 2.02
N GLU A 396 20.94 18.19 1.08
CA GLU A 396 21.14 16.73 1.05
C GLU A 396 22.60 16.34 0.84
N ILE A 397 23.35 17.06 -0.03
CA ILE A 397 24.79 16.81 -0.22
C ILE A 397 25.61 17.14 1.04
N ILE A 398 25.24 18.17 1.82
CA ILE A 398 25.95 18.54 3.05
C ILE A 398 25.58 17.62 4.23
N SER A 399 24.32 17.20 4.32
CA SER A 399 23.82 16.33 5.39
C SER A 399 24.24 14.86 5.24
N SER A 400 24.41 14.36 4.00
CA SER A 400 24.75 12.96 3.74
C SER A 400 26.25 12.72 3.56
N ASP A 401 26.83 11.92 4.47
CA ASP A 401 28.24 11.54 4.43
C ASP A 401 28.62 10.67 3.20
N SER A 402 27.65 10.11 2.45
CA SER A 402 27.90 9.41 1.18
C SER A 402 27.90 10.35 -0.02
N LEU A 403 26.89 11.24 -0.12
CA LEU A 403 26.79 12.25 -1.17
C LEU A 403 28.00 13.20 -1.13
N ILE A 404 28.40 13.66 0.06
CA ILE A 404 29.56 14.54 0.20
C ILE A 404 30.86 13.87 -0.25
N GLN A 405 31.02 12.55 -0.04
CA GLN A 405 32.19 11.82 -0.52
C GLN A 405 32.16 11.62 -2.04
N TYR A 406 30.99 11.41 -2.63
CA TYR A 406 30.82 11.29 -4.08
C TYR A 406 31.11 12.62 -4.79
N TYR A 407 30.41 13.69 -4.41
CA TYR A 407 30.60 15.02 -5.00
C TYR A 407 31.97 15.63 -4.68
N GLY A 408 32.57 15.30 -3.53
CA GLY A 408 33.96 15.66 -3.22
C GLY A 408 35.01 15.03 -4.13
N LYS A 409 34.78 13.80 -4.61
CA LYS A 409 35.65 13.15 -5.62
C LYS A 409 35.52 13.85 -6.97
N LEU A 410 34.28 14.11 -7.41
CA LEU A 410 34.00 14.83 -8.65
C LEU A 410 34.56 16.26 -8.62
N PHE A 411 34.43 16.97 -7.50
CA PHE A 411 35.01 18.29 -7.32
C PHE A 411 36.53 18.26 -7.50
N LYS A 412 37.25 17.38 -6.76
CA LYS A 412 38.72 17.21 -6.89
C LYS A 412 39.19 16.91 -8.31
N GLN A 413 38.42 16.14 -9.08
CA GLN A 413 38.74 15.84 -10.48
C GLN A 413 38.58 17.07 -11.37
N ASN A 414 37.52 17.86 -11.19
CA ASN A 414 37.28 19.08 -11.97
C ASN A 414 38.18 20.26 -11.55
N SER A 415 38.51 20.42 -10.25
CA SER A 415 39.34 21.55 -9.78
C SER A 415 40.74 21.57 -10.38
N GLN A 416 41.23 20.47 -10.96
CA GLN A 416 42.51 20.44 -11.68
C GLN A 416 42.54 21.34 -12.93
N SER A 417 41.38 21.77 -13.45
CA SER A 417 41.30 22.74 -14.57
C SER A 417 41.07 24.20 -14.15
N HIS A 418 40.84 24.49 -12.86
CA HIS A 418 40.49 25.84 -12.38
C HIS A 418 41.49 26.35 -11.33
N PRO A 419 42.59 27.01 -11.73
CA PRO A 419 43.68 27.38 -10.82
C PRO A 419 43.39 28.54 -9.86
N ASN A 420 42.28 29.26 -10.02
CA ASN A 420 42.06 30.57 -9.38
C ASN A 420 41.19 30.56 -8.12
N LYS A 421 40.55 29.43 -7.75
CA LYS A 421 39.90 29.27 -6.44
C LYS A 421 40.78 28.41 -5.53
N GLY A 422 40.89 28.80 -4.26
CA GLY A 422 41.85 28.24 -3.32
C GLY A 422 41.74 26.70 -3.20
N ARG A 423 42.89 26.03 -3.12
CA ARG A 423 42.98 24.56 -3.01
C ARG A 423 42.44 24.09 -1.65
N ILE A 424 41.12 23.93 -1.55
CA ILE A 424 40.42 23.46 -0.34
C ILE A 424 40.99 22.09 0.06
N GLU A 425 41.69 22.05 1.20
CA GLU A 425 42.28 20.82 1.72
C GLU A 425 41.20 19.91 2.30
N TYR A 426 40.70 19.06 1.41
CA TYR A 426 39.63 18.11 1.63
C TYR A 426 40.10 16.93 2.51
N GLY A 427 40.34 17.23 3.79
CA GLY A 427 40.93 16.31 4.78
C GLY A 427 40.37 16.42 6.20
N ASN A 428 39.43 17.33 6.49
CA ASN A 428 38.78 17.42 7.80
C ASN A 428 37.26 17.67 7.67
N ASN A 429 36.44 16.73 8.16
CA ASN A 429 34.97 16.80 8.11
C ASN A 429 34.40 18.06 8.84
N ALA A 430 35.16 18.64 9.78
CA ALA A 430 34.78 19.80 10.57
C ALA A 430 34.60 21.12 9.76
N LEU A 431 35.13 21.22 8.53
CA LEU A 431 34.90 22.40 7.67
C LEU A 431 33.65 22.26 6.77
N ASN A 432 33.18 21.04 6.55
CA ASN A 432 32.05 20.76 5.68
C ASN A 432 30.71 20.78 6.43
N LYS A 433 30.66 20.22 7.65
CA LYS A 433 29.47 20.29 8.53
C LYS A 433 29.43 21.65 9.24
N ASN A 434 29.15 22.70 8.46
CA ASN A 434 28.92 24.05 8.94
C ASN A 434 27.43 24.23 9.26
N ASP A 435 27.05 24.01 10.52
CA ASP A 435 25.65 24.12 10.97
C ASP A 435 25.01 25.47 10.64
N ALA A 436 25.78 26.57 10.58
CA ALA A 436 25.26 27.87 10.19
C ALA A 436 24.78 27.90 8.72
N ALA A 437 25.49 27.22 7.81
CA ALA A 437 25.07 27.10 6.41
C ALA A 437 23.86 26.16 6.25
N ILE A 438 23.81 25.05 7.00
CA ILE A 438 22.66 24.15 7.04
C ILE A 438 21.42 24.87 7.58
N ASN A 439 21.59 25.69 8.62
CA ASN A 439 20.52 26.52 9.19
C ASN A 439 20.06 27.61 8.21
N LEU A 440 20.97 28.28 7.48
CA LEU A 440 20.63 29.26 6.44
C LEU A 440 19.79 28.64 5.32
N ILE A 441 20.21 27.47 4.83
CA ILE A 441 19.47 26.69 3.82
C ILE A 441 18.08 26.30 4.36
N THR A 442 18.05 25.62 5.51
CA THR A 442 16.81 25.08 6.10
C THR A 442 15.81 26.19 6.43
N LYS A 443 16.29 27.35 6.93
CA LYS A 443 15.45 28.53 7.17
C LYS A 443 14.78 29.02 5.89
N ASN A 444 15.50 29.10 4.76
CA ASN A 444 14.93 29.59 3.50
C ASN A 444 14.02 28.55 2.82
N LEU A 445 14.36 27.26 2.88
CA LEU A 445 13.46 26.17 2.48
C LEU A 445 12.14 26.23 3.26
N ASN A 446 12.19 26.36 4.59
CA ASN A 446 11.00 26.41 5.45
C ASN A 446 10.15 27.67 5.21
N ARG A 447 10.78 28.82 4.91
CA ARG A 447 10.06 30.06 4.52
C ARG A 447 9.27 29.87 3.23
N ILE A 448 9.87 29.20 2.24
CA ILE A 448 9.22 28.89 0.96
C ILE A 448 8.07 27.89 1.18
N THR A 449 8.31 26.76 1.86
CA THR A 449 7.27 25.73 2.04
C THR A 449 6.06 26.26 2.81
N SER A 450 6.24 26.83 4.00
CA SER A 450 5.11 27.30 4.82
C SER A 450 4.42 28.55 4.26
N PHE A 451 5.03 29.22 3.29
CA PHE A 451 4.34 30.24 2.51
C PHE A 451 3.27 29.63 1.59
N TYR A 452 3.65 28.65 0.77
CA TYR A 452 2.76 28.03 -0.22
C TYR A 452 1.80 27.01 0.40
N GLU A 453 2.20 26.29 1.45
CA GLU A 453 1.36 25.36 2.26
C GLU A 453 -0.02 25.95 2.62
N THR A 454 -0.08 27.28 2.82
CA THR A 454 -1.29 28.02 3.22
C THR A 454 -1.90 28.89 2.11
N ARG A 455 -1.29 28.96 0.92
CA ARG A 455 -1.65 29.90 -0.19
C ARG A 455 -1.88 29.22 -1.54
N ASP A 456 -1.08 28.20 -1.85
CA ASP A 456 -1.17 27.39 -3.06
C ASP A 456 -0.66 25.98 -2.72
N THR A 457 -1.59 25.11 -2.33
CA THR A 457 -1.26 23.72 -1.98
C THR A 457 -0.78 22.93 -3.20
N GLN A 458 -1.22 23.28 -4.41
CA GLN A 458 -0.82 22.57 -5.63
C GLN A 458 0.64 22.84 -5.98
N PHE A 459 1.09 24.09 -5.84
CA PHE A 459 2.50 24.44 -6.00
C PHE A 459 3.37 23.93 -4.84
N TYR A 460 2.84 23.91 -3.60
CA TYR A 460 3.50 23.25 -2.46
C TYR A 460 3.74 21.75 -2.73
N ASP A 461 2.69 21.01 -3.10
CA ASP A 461 2.79 19.57 -3.39
C ASP A 461 3.79 19.32 -4.53
N LEU A 462 3.78 20.14 -5.58
CA LEU A 462 4.73 20.08 -6.69
C LEU A 462 6.19 20.34 -6.23
N LEU A 463 6.44 21.35 -5.39
CA LEU A 463 7.77 21.64 -4.85
C LEU A 463 8.31 20.47 -4.01
N ILE A 464 7.49 19.89 -3.13
CA ILE A 464 7.88 18.77 -2.27
C ILE A 464 8.17 17.51 -3.10
N ASN A 465 7.27 17.15 -4.03
CA ASN A 465 7.44 15.96 -4.87
C ASN A 465 8.68 16.07 -5.79
N LEU A 466 8.94 17.23 -6.39
CA LEU A 466 10.15 17.43 -7.21
C LEU A 466 11.44 17.34 -6.38
N ALA A 467 11.46 17.93 -5.18
CA ALA A 467 12.62 17.86 -4.29
C ALA A 467 12.90 16.43 -3.79
N GLN A 468 11.86 15.63 -3.52
CA GLN A 468 11.98 14.21 -3.17
C GLN A 468 12.51 13.38 -4.35
N ASN A 469 11.96 13.57 -5.55
CA ASN A 469 12.42 12.88 -6.76
C ASN A 469 13.89 13.19 -7.10
N GLU A 470 14.34 14.44 -6.92
CA GLU A 470 15.77 14.79 -7.05
C GLU A 470 16.62 14.13 -5.96
N ALA A 471 16.17 14.09 -4.70
CA ALA A 471 16.90 13.41 -3.61
C ALA A 471 17.09 11.91 -3.89
N ASP A 472 16.05 11.21 -4.31
CA ASP A 472 16.14 9.80 -4.71
C ASP A 472 17.03 9.62 -5.93
N THR A 473 16.97 10.53 -6.91
CA THR A 473 17.85 10.52 -8.08
C THR A 473 19.31 10.75 -7.71
N LEU A 474 19.61 11.62 -6.74
CA LEU A 474 20.96 11.81 -6.18
C LEU A 474 21.47 10.54 -5.49
N ASN A 475 20.62 9.89 -4.69
CA ASN A 475 20.96 8.62 -4.04
C ASN A 475 21.19 7.48 -5.05
N GLN A 476 20.40 7.39 -6.13
CA GLN A 476 20.63 6.43 -7.22
C GLN A 476 21.92 6.74 -8.02
N LYS A 477 22.28 8.01 -8.22
CA LYS A 477 23.56 8.42 -8.85
C LYS A 477 24.79 7.94 -8.05
N VAL A 478 24.72 7.89 -6.71
CA VAL A 478 25.81 7.38 -5.85
C VAL A 478 26.06 5.88 -6.05
N VAL A 479 25.01 5.10 -6.34
CA VAL A 479 25.09 3.64 -6.59
C VAL A 479 25.13 3.28 -8.08
N ASP A 480 25.44 4.24 -8.97
CA ASP A 480 25.45 4.07 -10.43
C ASP A 480 24.19 3.35 -10.96
N PHE A 481 23.02 3.74 -10.44
CA PHE A 481 21.70 3.19 -10.75
C PHE A 481 21.65 1.65 -10.74
N ALA A 482 22.34 1.01 -9.78
CA ALA A 482 22.40 -0.45 -9.67
C ALA A 482 21.01 -1.12 -9.65
N ASN A 483 20.01 -0.47 -9.05
CA ASN A 483 18.63 -0.96 -9.00
C ASN A 483 17.99 -1.10 -10.41
N LEU A 484 18.44 -0.32 -11.40
CA LEU A 484 17.96 -0.36 -12.78
C LEU A 484 18.77 -1.31 -13.69
N LYS A 485 19.65 -2.16 -13.11
CA LYS A 485 20.43 -3.16 -13.87
C LYS A 485 19.73 -4.51 -13.99
N ASN A 486 18.79 -4.80 -13.11
CA ASN A 486 18.08 -6.09 -13.03
C ASN A 486 16.61 -5.95 -13.44
N ILE A 487 16.32 -5.11 -14.44
CA ILE A 487 14.99 -5.01 -15.05
C ILE A 487 14.85 -6.18 -16.01
N HIS A 488 14.03 -7.17 -15.66
CA HIS A 488 13.68 -8.28 -16.53
C HIS A 488 12.29 -8.06 -17.12
N TRP A 489 12.23 -7.82 -18.43
CA TRP A 489 10.99 -7.85 -19.19
C TRP A 489 10.54 -9.30 -19.35
N SER A 490 9.26 -9.59 -19.13
CA SER A 490 8.75 -10.94 -19.37
C SER A 490 8.65 -11.20 -20.87
N SER A 491 9.39 -12.20 -21.34
CA SER A 491 9.27 -12.78 -22.68
C SER A 491 8.22 -13.91 -22.75
N GLU A 492 7.50 -14.17 -21.65
CA GLU A 492 6.44 -15.19 -21.62
C GLU A 492 5.27 -14.80 -22.52
N ILE A 493 4.99 -15.64 -23.51
CA ILE A 493 3.80 -15.50 -24.36
C ILE A 493 2.56 -15.72 -23.48
N ILE A 494 1.82 -14.65 -23.20
CA ILE A 494 0.59 -14.69 -22.40
C ILE A 494 -0.49 -15.45 -23.19
N SER A 495 -0.56 -16.77 -22.99
CA SER A 495 -1.62 -17.61 -23.53
C SER A 495 -2.98 -17.23 -22.94
N GLU A 496 -4.06 -17.35 -23.73
CA GLU A 496 -5.41 -17.11 -23.24
C GLU A 496 -5.73 -17.98 -22.01
N PRO A 497 -6.27 -17.41 -20.91
CA PRO A 497 -6.53 -18.16 -19.69
C PRO A 497 -7.64 -19.19 -19.90
N ILE A 498 -7.37 -20.46 -19.60
CA ILE A 498 -8.31 -21.57 -19.80
C ILE A 498 -9.47 -21.48 -18.80
N VAL A 499 -10.55 -20.78 -19.17
CA VAL A 499 -11.76 -20.66 -18.36
C VAL A 499 -12.55 -21.98 -18.38
N ASN A 500 -12.66 -22.63 -17.23
CA ASN A 500 -13.47 -23.85 -17.12
C ASN A 500 -14.97 -23.53 -17.08
N ALA A 501 -15.63 -23.62 -18.25
CA ALA A 501 -17.07 -23.39 -18.40
C ALA A 501 -17.99 -24.48 -17.80
N HIS A 502 -17.46 -25.47 -17.08
CA HIS A 502 -18.25 -26.58 -16.54
C HIS A 502 -18.67 -26.37 -15.08
N PHE A 503 -19.98 -26.27 -14.84
CA PHE A 503 -20.55 -26.31 -13.50
C PHE A 503 -20.38 -27.68 -12.83
N LYS A 504 -20.16 -27.68 -11.51
CA LYS A 504 -20.13 -28.91 -10.70
C LYS A 504 -21.52 -29.57 -10.72
N LYS A 505 -21.57 -30.88 -10.98
CA LYS A 505 -22.83 -31.65 -11.02
C LYS A 505 -23.43 -31.77 -9.62
N PHE A 506 -24.75 -31.58 -9.50
CA PHE A 506 -25.48 -31.81 -8.25
C PHE A 506 -25.57 -33.31 -7.93
N GLY A 507 -25.49 -33.65 -6.65
CA GLY A 507 -25.65 -35.03 -6.15
C GLY A 507 -27.11 -35.40 -5.84
N TRP A 508 -27.35 -36.68 -5.52
CA TRP A 508 -28.68 -37.24 -5.24
C TRP A 508 -29.34 -36.77 -3.92
N ILE A 509 -28.61 -36.03 -3.07
CA ILE A 509 -29.09 -35.50 -1.79
C ILE A 509 -29.68 -34.11 -2.06
N LYS A 510 -31.00 -33.94 -1.92
CA LYS A 510 -31.67 -32.68 -2.30
C LYS A 510 -31.44 -31.57 -1.28
N LEU A 511 -31.38 -31.91 0.00
CA LEU A 511 -31.29 -30.94 1.11
C LEU A 511 -29.86 -30.72 1.64
N GLY A 512 -28.85 -30.92 0.78
CA GLY A 512 -27.42 -30.73 1.07
C GLY A 512 -26.80 -31.75 2.05
N ASN A 513 -27.50 -32.10 3.12
CA ASN A 513 -27.04 -33.04 4.15
C ASN A 513 -27.94 -34.29 4.19
N LYS A 514 -27.34 -35.48 4.15
CA LYS A 514 -28.03 -36.78 4.22
C LYS A 514 -28.96 -36.90 5.43
N LYS A 515 -28.62 -36.30 6.59
CA LYS A 515 -29.48 -36.30 7.78
C LYS A 515 -30.78 -35.52 7.56
N LEU A 516 -30.70 -34.28 7.07
CA LEU A 516 -31.88 -33.46 6.73
C LEU A 516 -32.71 -34.10 5.62
N ASP A 517 -32.06 -34.57 4.56
CA ASP A 517 -32.69 -35.27 3.45
C ASP A 517 -33.41 -36.56 3.89
N SER A 518 -32.90 -37.26 4.92
CA SER A 518 -33.59 -38.41 5.53
C SER A 518 -34.75 -38.02 6.46
N LEU A 519 -34.64 -36.94 7.23
CA LEU A 519 -35.71 -36.44 8.10
C LEU A 519 -36.90 -35.92 7.29
N TRP A 520 -36.65 -35.20 6.19
CA TRP A 520 -37.69 -34.76 5.26
C TRP A 520 -38.31 -35.89 4.42
N LYS A 521 -37.75 -37.10 4.47
CA LYS A 521 -38.35 -38.31 3.89
C LYS A 521 -39.18 -39.11 4.90
N VAL A 522 -39.26 -38.68 6.17
CA VAL A 522 -40.18 -39.28 7.15
C VAL A 522 -41.61 -38.98 6.75
N GLN A 523 -42.40 -40.03 6.53
CA GLN A 523 -43.81 -39.91 6.17
C GLN A 523 -44.59 -39.31 7.34
N SER A 524 -45.34 -38.24 7.07
CA SER A 524 -46.22 -37.58 8.03
C SER A 524 -47.58 -37.34 7.38
N GLY A 525 -48.64 -37.37 8.18
CA GLY A 525 -50.02 -37.26 7.70
C GLY A 525 -51.02 -37.66 8.77
N LEU A 526 -52.28 -37.21 8.61
CA LEU A 526 -53.34 -37.41 9.59
C LEU A 526 -53.61 -38.91 9.85
N ASP A 527 -53.53 -39.74 8.80
CA ASP A 527 -53.79 -41.18 8.87
C ASP A 527 -52.80 -41.93 9.78
N PHE A 528 -51.55 -41.46 9.85
CA PHE A 528 -50.53 -42.07 10.72
C PHE A 528 -50.77 -41.72 12.19
N ALA A 529 -51.10 -40.44 12.47
CA ALA A 529 -51.47 -39.99 13.80
C ALA A 529 -52.76 -40.68 14.30
N LYS A 530 -53.71 -40.93 13.40
CA LYS A 530 -54.97 -41.60 13.72
C LYS A 530 -54.77 -43.05 14.16
N LYS A 531 -54.00 -43.84 13.40
CA LYS A 531 -53.61 -45.22 13.79
C LYS A 531 -52.94 -45.25 15.16
N PHE A 532 -51.93 -44.40 15.37
CA PHE A 532 -51.21 -44.33 16.64
C PHE A 532 -52.12 -43.98 17.84
N SER A 533 -53.18 -43.18 17.63
CA SER A 533 -54.17 -42.88 18.66
C SER A 533 -55.18 -44.01 18.90
N GLU A 534 -55.42 -44.88 17.91
CA GLU A 534 -56.32 -46.03 18.03
C GLU A 534 -55.59 -47.19 18.73
N ASP A 535 -54.35 -47.50 18.33
CA ASP A 535 -53.51 -48.58 18.90
C ASP A 535 -53.24 -48.44 20.41
N ASN A 536 -53.17 -47.20 20.93
CA ASN A 536 -52.82 -46.92 22.32
C ASN A 536 -54.02 -46.83 23.29
N ARG A 537 -55.27 -46.98 22.81
CA ARG A 537 -56.48 -46.74 23.61
C ARG A 537 -57.00 -48.00 24.32
N LYS A 538 -56.74 -48.12 25.62
CA LYS A 538 -57.28 -49.21 26.47
C LYS A 538 -58.72 -48.93 26.93
N ASP A 539 -59.58 -49.96 26.94
CA ASP A 539 -60.96 -49.87 27.44
C ASP A 539 -61.01 -50.09 28.97
N PRO A 540 -61.59 -49.17 29.77
CA PRO A 540 -61.76 -49.35 31.21
C PRO A 540 -62.57 -50.57 31.65
N THR A 541 -63.48 -51.07 30.80
CA THR A 541 -64.39 -52.20 31.12
C THR A 541 -63.59 -53.50 31.22
N VAL A 542 -62.82 -53.80 30.17
CA VAL A 542 -61.92 -54.96 30.10
C VAL A 542 -60.89 -54.91 31.25
N LEU A 543 -60.45 -53.71 31.62
CA LEU A 543 -59.54 -53.52 32.75
C LEU A 543 -60.22 -53.86 34.09
N TYR A 544 -61.48 -53.48 34.30
CA TYR A 544 -62.23 -53.76 35.52
C TYR A 544 -62.52 -55.25 35.68
N ASP A 545 -63.04 -55.87 34.62
CA ASP A 545 -63.37 -57.30 34.61
C ASP A 545 -62.14 -58.17 34.89
N SER A 546 -60.96 -57.77 34.37
CA SER A 546 -59.70 -58.48 34.60
C SER A 546 -59.27 -58.51 36.08
N ILE A 547 -59.54 -57.44 36.85
CA ILE A 547 -59.24 -57.37 38.29
C ILE A 547 -60.13 -58.35 39.05
N ILE A 548 -61.43 -58.34 38.76
CA ILE A 548 -62.40 -59.24 39.38
C ILE A 548 -62.08 -60.72 39.05
N SER A 549 -61.66 -61.01 37.81
CA SER A 549 -61.25 -62.37 37.45
C SER A 549 -59.98 -62.83 38.18
N VAL A 550 -58.97 -61.95 38.29
CA VAL A 550 -57.69 -62.26 38.99
C VAL A 550 -57.92 -62.52 40.47
N HIS A 551 -58.80 -61.75 41.14
CA HIS A 551 -59.15 -62.02 42.53
C HIS A 551 -59.85 -63.38 42.70
N LYS A 552 -60.81 -63.70 41.81
CA LYS A 552 -61.53 -64.98 41.84
C LYS A 552 -60.60 -66.19 41.66
N SER A 553 -59.53 -66.09 40.86
CA SER A 553 -58.50 -67.14 40.80
C SER A 553 -57.69 -67.27 42.09
N LYS A 554 -57.29 -66.16 42.74
CA LYS A 554 -56.51 -66.20 43.99
C LYS A 554 -57.24 -66.93 45.13
N CYS A 555 -58.57 -66.80 45.22
CA CYS A 555 -59.35 -67.43 46.30
C CYS A 555 -59.50 -68.96 46.18
N SER A 556 -58.93 -69.61 45.16
CA SER A 556 -59.06 -71.05 44.93
C SER A 556 -57.85 -71.88 45.40
N GLU A 557 -56.76 -71.25 45.85
CA GLU A 557 -55.47 -71.91 46.13
C GLU A 557 -54.89 -71.46 47.50
N ASN A 558 -53.90 -72.18 48.03
CA ASN A 558 -53.50 -72.08 49.44
C ASN A 558 -52.92 -70.71 49.83
N PRO A 559 -53.27 -70.17 51.03
CA PRO A 559 -53.00 -68.77 51.40
C PRO A 559 -51.61 -68.55 52.04
N GLU A 560 -50.52 -69.06 51.45
CA GLU A 560 -49.16 -68.83 51.97
C GLU A 560 -48.30 -67.87 51.12
N ASP A 561 -48.57 -67.68 49.82
CA ASP A 561 -47.85 -66.72 48.95
C ASP A 561 -48.51 -65.32 48.94
N ALA A 562 -48.47 -64.63 50.08
CA ALA A 562 -49.17 -63.36 50.30
C ALA A 562 -48.28 -62.17 50.75
N SER A 563 -47.00 -62.12 50.36
CA SER A 563 -46.15 -60.94 50.64
C SER A 563 -44.98 -60.72 49.66
N LEU A 564 -45.17 -59.86 48.64
CA LEU A 564 -44.07 -59.13 47.98
C LEU A 564 -44.58 -57.79 47.41
N ILE A 565 -44.58 -56.75 48.23
CA ILE A 565 -44.85 -55.38 47.78
C ILE A 565 -43.60 -54.86 47.07
N THR A 566 -43.73 -54.48 45.80
CA THR A 566 -42.68 -53.85 45.00
C THR A 566 -43.10 -52.42 44.63
N ASP A 567 -42.16 -51.46 44.56
CA ASP A 567 -42.50 -50.04 44.40
C ASP A 567 -43.35 -49.74 43.15
N ASN A 568 -43.08 -50.45 42.06
CA ASN A 568 -43.87 -50.35 40.82
C ASN A 568 -45.30 -50.91 40.93
N ALA A 569 -45.63 -51.68 41.97
CA ALA A 569 -47.00 -52.15 42.19
C ALA A 569 -47.93 -50.98 42.50
N ILE A 570 -47.51 -50.02 43.32
CA ILE A 570 -48.30 -48.83 43.67
C ILE A 570 -48.54 -47.96 42.42
N VAL A 571 -47.49 -47.75 41.60
CA VAL A 571 -47.61 -46.99 40.34
C VAL A 571 -48.56 -47.68 39.36
N LYS A 572 -48.47 -49.01 39.21
CA LYS A 572 -49.40 -49.79 38.37
C LYS A 572 -50.83 -49.75 38.89
N GLN A 573 -51.05 -49.94 40.20
CA GLN A 573 -52.36 -49.79 40.83
C GLN A 573 -52.94 -48.39 40.58
N TRP A 574 -52.13 -47.33 40.68
CA TRP A 574 -52.57 -45.96 40.45
C TRP A 574 -52.87 -45.65 38.97
N GLN A 575 -52.11 -46.21 38.03
CA GLN A 575 -52.42 -46.15 36.60
C GLN A 575 -53.74 -46.88 36.29
N THR A 576 -53.96 -48.05 36.89
CA THR A 576 -55.21 -48.81 36.79
C THR A 576 -56.39 -48.02 37.37
N LEU A 577 -56.28 -47.49 38.60
CA LEU A 577 -57.30 -46.64 39.22
C LEU A 577 -57.59 -45.38 38.38
N ARG A 578 -56.57 -44.72 37.81
CA ARG A 578 -56.76 -43.60 36.87
C ARG A 578 -57.55 -44.00 35.62
N SER A 579 -57.32 -45.20 35.10
CA SER A 579 -58.02 -45.73 33.91
C SER A 579 -59.47 -46.14 34.22
N LEU A 580 -59.75 -46.62 35.44
CA LEU A 580 -61.09 -47.01 35.91
C LEU A 580 -61.96 -45.82 36.34
N ARG A 581 -61.33 -44.76 36.86
CA ARG A 581 -61.98 -43.55 37.40
C ARG A 581 -63.14 -42.99 36.54
N PRO A 582 -63.09 -42.97 35.19
CA PRO A 582 -64.18 -42.42 34.38
C PRO A 582 -65.49 -43.24 34.37
N ARG A 583 -65.48 -44.50 34.85
CA ARG A 583 -66.67 -45.38 34.86
C ARG A 583 -67.02 -45.92 36.25
N TYR A 584 -66.03 -46.31 37.06
CA TYR A 584 -66.25 -47.09 38.29
C TYR A 584 -66.05 -46.29 39.58
N LEU A 585 -66.06 -44.95 39.53
CA LEU A 585 -65.69 -44.09 40.66
C LEU A 585 -66.43 -44.39 41.98
N PHE A 586 -67.70 -44.81 41.91
CA PHE A 586 -68.49 -45.08 43.11
C PHE A 586 -68.08 -46.37 43.84
N ASP A 587 -67.60 -47.39 43.13
CA ASP A 587 -67.12 -48.65 43.71
C ASP A 587 -65.77 -48.52 44.44
N PHE A 588 -65.09 -47.36 44.33
CA PHE A 588 -63.83 -47.11 45.03
C PHE A 588 -64.01 -47.09 46.55
N ASN A 589 -65.25 -46.99 47.06
CA ASN A 589 -65.56 -47.13 48.49
C ASN A 589 -65.24 -48.53 49.06
N LYS A 590 -65.11 -49.56 48.21
CA LYS A 590 -64.72 -50.94 48.58
C LYS A 590 -63.20 -51.12 48.69
N VAL A 591 -62.43 -50.14 48.22
CA VAL A 591 -60.97 -50.15 48.16
C VAL A 591 -60.38 -49.23 49.24
N SER A 592 -59.51 -49.78 50.09
CA SER A 592 -58.63 -49.02 50.98
C SER A 592 -57.16 -49.30 50.65
N GLU A 593 -56.24 -48.54 51.26
CA GLU A 593 -54.80 -48.81 51.21
C GLU A 593 -54.43 -50.24 51.68
N LYS A 594 -55.30 -50.88 52.46
CA LYS A 594 -55.10 -52.22 53.03
C LYS A 594 -55.82 -53.33 52.26
N THR A 595 -56.95 -53.05 51.59
CA THR A 595 -57.63 -54.03 50.72
C THR A 595 -57.14 -53.97 49.27
N THR A 596 -56.59 -52.84 48.83
CA THR A 596 -56.07 -52.59 47.48
C THR A 596 -57.11 -52.88 46.38
N LEU A 597 -56.68 -53.13 45.13
CA LEU A 597 -57.58 -53.45 44.01
C LEU A 597 -58.45 -54.68 44.27
N ASP A 598 -57.97 -55.63 45.08
CA ASP A 598 -58.72 -56.83 45.47
C ASP A 598 -60.03 -56.47 46.22
N GLY A 599 -60.10 -55.28 46.85
CA GLY A 599 -61.32 -54.73 47.45
C GLY A 599 -62.47 -54.50 46.46
N PHE A 600 -62.23 -54.31 45.15
CA PHE A 600 -63.31 -54.27 44.15
C PHE A 600 -64.04 -55.62 43.99
N ALA A 601 -63.45 -56.72 44.47
CA ALA A 601 -63.94 -58.08 44.26
C ALA A 601 -64.48 -58.77 45.53
N ASP A 602 -64.13 -58.31 46.74
CA ASP A 602 -64.74 -58.76 48.02
C ASP A 602 -64.95 -57.60 49.01
N GLU A 603 -66.21 -57.22 49.19
CA GLU A 603 -66.67 -56.15 50.08
C GLU A 603 -66.63 -56.56 51.59
N THR A 604 -66.45 -57.85 51.91
CA THR A 604 -66.24 -58.28 53.31
C THR A 604 -64.86 -57.89 53.83
N LEU A 605 -63.87 -57.68 52.95
CA LEU A 605 -62.52 -57.24 53.31
C LEU A 605 -62.55 -55.81 53.89
N ILE A 606 -63.29 -54.90 53.25
CA ILE A 606 -63.40 -53.51 53.74
C ILE A 606 -64.22 -53.42 55.03
N GLY A 607 -65.24 -54.28 55.20
CA GLY A 607 -65.98 -54.40 56.46
C GLY A 607 -65.07 -54.78 57.64
N LYS A 608 -64.20 -55.79 57.46
CA LYS A 608 -63.22 -56.22 58.48
C LYS A 608 -62.18 -55.14 58.78
N ASP A 609 -61.72 -54.39 57.79
CA ASP A 609 -60.78 -53.26 57.96
C ASP A 609 -61.44 -52.13 58.79
N ILE A 610 -62.72 -51.83 58.55
CA ILE A 610 -63.50 -50.84 59.30
C ILE A 610 -63.70 -51.27 60.76
N GLU A 611 -64.09 -52.52 61.03
CA GLU A 611 -64.23 -53.02 62.41
C GLU A 611 -62.88 -53.08 63.15
N SER A 612 -61.82 -53.52 62.48
CA SER A 612 -60.45 -53.53 63.02
C SER A 612 -60.02 -52.12 63.46
N LYS A 613 -60.21 -51.11 62.60
CA LYS A 613 -59.92 -49.70 62.90
C LYS A 613 -60.78 -49.16 64.04
N ARG A 614 -62.06 -49.56 64.13
CA ARG A 614 -62.96 -49.18 65.23
C ARG A 614 -62.51 -49.74 66.58
N ASN A 615 -62.07 -50.99 66.61
CA ASN A 615 -61.57 -51.65 67.82
C ASN A 615 -60.21 -51.08 68.27
N GLU A 616 -59.29 -50.78 67.34
CA GLU A 616 -58.08 -50.02 67.66
C GLU A 616 -58.40 -48.64 68.27
N LEU A 617 -59.38 -47.92 67.73
CA LEU A 617 -59.78 -46.61 68.23
C LEU A 617 -60.29 -46.69 69.68
N ALA A 618 -61.13 -47.67 69.98
CA ALA A 618 -61.63 -47.92 71.33
C ALA A 618 -60.49 -48.26 72.33
N ALA A 619 -59.55 -49.12 71.93
CA ALA A 619 -58.38 -49.47 72.75
C ALA A 619 -57.43 -48.27 72.97
N ARG A 620 -57.20 -47.45 71.94
CA ARG A 620 -56.42 -46.21 72.08
C ARG A 620 -57.12 -45.18 72.96
N GLN A 621 -58.46 -45.15 72.97
CA GLN A 621 -59.23 -44.23 73.79
C GLN A 621 -59.22 -44.61 75.28
N THR A 622 -59.38 -45.90 75.63
CA THR A 622 -59.24 -46.37 77.02
C THR A 622 -57.80 -46.22 77.54
N ALA A 623 -56.79 -46.47 76.72
CA ALA A 623 -55.39 -46.20 77.05
C ALA A 623 -55.14 -44.70 77.33
N LYS A 624 -55.67 -43.80 76.50
CA LYS A 624 -55.58 -42.35 76.73
C LYS A 624 -56.30 -41.92 78.02
N SER A 625 -57.45 -42.50 78.37
CA SER A 625 -58.14 -42.19 79.62
C SER A 625 -57.33 -42.58 80.87
N ARG A 626 -56.58 -43.69 80.84
CA ARG A 626 -55.62 -44.04 81.91
C ARG A 626 -54.51 -42.99 82.02
N ILE A 627 -53.79 -42.75 80.92
CA ILE A 627 -52.68 -41.77 80.87
C ILE A 627 -53.14 -40.37 81.32
N HIS A 628 -54.39 -39.99 81.03
CA HIS A 628 -54.97 -38.75 81.52
C HIS A 628 -55.22 -38.75 83.03
N ALA A 629 -55.75 -39.84 83.60
CA ALA A 629 -55.97 -39.96 85.04
C ALA A 629 -54.65 -39.91 85.82
N ASP A 630 -53.63 -40.63 85.34
CA ASP A 630 -52.30 -40.67 85.95
C ASP A 630 -51.66 -39.25 85.97
N LYS A 631 -51.78 -38.51 84.86
CA LYS A 631 -51.30 -37.12 84.77
C LYS A 631 -52.09 -36.11 85.58
N VAL A 632 -53.37 -36.35 85.84
CA VAL A 632 -54.16 -35.51 86.77
C VAL A 632 -53.69 -35.72 88.20
N ALA A 633 -53.41 -36.96 88.61
CA ALA A 633 -52.84 -37.25 89.93
C ALA A 633 -51.45 -36.62 90.11
N GLU A 634 -50.57 -36.75 89.11
CA GLU A 634 -49.25 -36.10 89.07
C GLU A 634 -49.36 -34.56 89.16
N ALA A 635 -50.31 -33.95 88.45
CA ALA A 635 -50.56 -32.51 88.51
C ALA A 635 -51.11 -32.05 89.87
N GLU A 636 -52.06 -32.78 90.46
CA GLU A 636 -52.54 -32.50 91.83
C GLU A 636 -51.41 -32.56 92.86
N GLN A 637 -50.52 -33.54 92.73
CA GLN A 637 -49.37 -33.73 93.62
C GLN A 637 -48.37 -32.57 93.45
N TYR A 638 -48.07 -32.17 92.21
CA TYR A 638 -47.27 -30.97 91.92
C TYR A 638 -47.89 -29.68 92.48
N PHE A 639 -49.22 -29.52 92.40
CA PHE A 639 -49.89 -28.35 93.00
C PHE A 639 -49.83 -28.37 94.53
N LYS A 640 -50.00 -29.52 95.19
CA LYS A 640 -49.84 -29.67 96.66
C LYS A 640 -48.41 -29.33 97.10
N ASP A 641 -47.39 -29.89 96.43
CA ASP A 641 -45.97 -29.56 96.67
C ASP A 641 -45.66 -28.07 96.48
N LYS A 642 -46.25 -27.45 95.45
CA LYS A 642 -46.03 -26.04 95.13
C LYS A 642 -46.77 -25.10 96.08
N GLU A 643 -47.93 -25.49 96.57
CA GLU A 643 -48.67 -24.76 97.61
C GLU A 643 -48.01 -24.91 98.99
N GLN A 644 -47.46 -26.09 99.30
CA GLN A 644 -46.67 -26.31 100.52
C GLN A 644 -45.36 -25.51 100.51
N LYS A 645 -44.57 -25.56 99.43
CA LYS A 645 -43.39 -24.69 99.26
C LYS A 645 -43.74 -23.19 99.27
N ARG A 646 -44.94 -22.82 98.80
CA ARG A 646 -45.45 -21.44 98.89
C ARG A 646 -45.87 -21.06 100.32
N LYS A 647 -46.38 -21.99 101.13
CA LYS A 647 -46.61 -21.79 102.57
C LYS A 647 -45.30 -21.65 103.33
N GLU A 648 -44.33 -22.54 103.10
CA GLU A 648 -43.00 -22.48 103.73
C GLU A 648 -42.29 -21.14 103.43
N LEU A 649 -42.33 -20.67 102.17
CA LEU A 649 -41.83 -19.34 101.79
C LEU A 649 -42.65 -18.16 102.36
N LEU A 650 -43.94 -18.34 102.64
CA LEU A 650 -44.77 -17.33 103.30
C LEU A 650 -44.51 -17.28 104.80
N GLU A 651 -44.40 -18.43 105.48
CA GLU A 651 -44.15 -18.50 106.92
C GLU A 651 -42.75 -17.99 107.27
N ALA A 652 -41.71 -18.35 106.50
CA ALA A 652 -40.37 -17.79 106.66
C ALA A 652 -40.34 -16.25 106.48
N LYS A 653 -41.14 -15.72 105.54
CA LYS A 653 -41.23 -14.28 105.26
C LYS A 653 -42.13 -13.52 106.25
N ILE A 654 -43.14 -14.19 106.81
CA ILE A 654 -44.01 -13.66 107.88
C ILE A 654 -43.31 -13.69 109.24
N GLN A 655 -42.47 -14.69 109.52
CA GLN A 655 -41.66 -14.72 110.75
C GLN A 655 -40.57 -13.64 110.74
N SER A 656 -39.87 -13.44 109.62
CA SER A 656 -38.88 -12.34 109.53
C SER A 656 -39.52 -10.95 109.60
N GLN A 657 -40.73 -10.76 109.05
CA GLN A 657 -41.46 -9.49 109.14
C GLN A 657 -42.16 -9.28 110.49
N ARG A 658 -42.63 -10.32 111.20
CA ARG A 658 -43.22 -10.16 112.55
C ARG A 658 -42.16 -9.80 113.59
N ASN A 659 -41.01 -10.47 113.59
CA ASN A 659 -39.96 -10.22 114.57
C ASN A 659 -39.28 -8.84 114.42
N THR A 660 -39.49 -8.15 113.29
CA THR A 660 -38.93 -6.81 113.00
C THR A 660 -39.94 -5.67 113.13
N LEU A 661 -41.22 -5.94 113.44
CA LEU A 661 -42.26 -4.91 113.57
C LEU A 661 -42.75 -4.62 115.00
N GLU A 662 -42.35 -5.41 116.00
CA GLU A 662 -42.64 -5.12 117.43
C GLU A 662 -41.45 -4.53 118.21
N ASN A 663 -40.23 -4.49 117.65
CA ASN A 663 -39.03 -3.99 118.34
C ASN A 663 -38.41 -2.76 117.66
N ALA A 664 -38.66 -1.59 118.26
CA ALA A 664 -37.92 -0.32 118.11
C ALA A 664 -37.95 0.33 116.69
N LYS A 665 -38.11 1.65 116.53
CA LYS A 665 -37.23 2.73 117.03
C LYS A 665 -35.73 2.46 116.79
N THR A 666 -35.23 2.63 115.57
CA THR A 666 -34.21 3.68 115.30
C THR A 666 -33.85 3.82 113.81
N ASN A 667 -33.47 5.05 113.47
CA ASN A 667 -32.40 5.46 112.55
C ASN A 667 -32.35 5.01 111.07
N THR A 668 -32.42 6.05 110.23
CA THR A 668 -31.53 6.33 109.08
C THR A 668 -31.49 5.33 107.91
N ALA A 669 -32.18 5.74 106.84
CA ALA A 669 -31.58 6.27 105.60
C ALA A 669 -30.72 5.35 104.70
N SER A 670 -30.61 5.79 103.44
CA SER A 670 -29.50 5.51 102.52
C SER A 670 -29.35 4.08 101.98
N ASP A 671 -28.88 3.87 100.74
CA ASP A 671 -28.81 4.78 99.57
C ASP A 671 -28.46 3.99 98.29
N ILE A 672 -28.85 4.53 97.13
CA ILE A 672 -28.17 4.40 95.81
C ILE A 672 -28.06 2.94 95.24
N ILE A 673 -27.44 2.84 94.05
CA ILE A 673 -26.99 1.64 93.32
C ILE A 673 -28.15 0.85 92.67
N GLU A 674 -28.63 1.19 91.46
CA GLU A 674 -27.97 1.37 90.14
C GLU A 674 -27.39 0.10 89.51
N ILE A 675 -27.46 0.04 88.15
CA ILE A 675 -26.47 -0.48 87.18
C ILE A 675 -25.96 -1.93 87.43
N ALA A 676 -26.10 -2.86 86.48
CA ALA A 676 -25.37 -2.94 85.21
C ALA A 676 -26.15 -3.78 84.18
N THR A 677 -26.27 -3.43 82.90
CA THR A 677 -25.28 -3.58 81.80
C THR A 677 -24.56 -4.95 81.78
N GLY A 678 -24.60 -5.74 80.69
CA GLY A 678 -25.29 -5.51 79.42
C GLY A 678 -25.01 -6.58 78.35
N VAL A 679 -25.40 -6.25 77.12
CA VAL A 679 -24.97 -6.85 75.83
C VAL A 679 -23.45 -6.68 75.65
N PRO A 680 -22.66 -7.57 74.98
CA PRO A 680 -23.04 -8.63 74.01
C PRO A 680 -22.42 -10.04 74.26
N ASP A 681 -22.52 -10.90 73.23
CA ASP A 681 -21.59 -11.99 72.83
C ASP A 681 -21.42 -13.28 73.65
N VAL A 682 -22.20 -14.30 73.24
CA VAL A 682 -21.70 -15.53 72.55
C VAL A 682 -20.17 -15.63 72.45
N PRO A 683 -19.50 -16.69 72.98
CA PRO A 683 -19.30 -17.86 72.12
C PRO A 683 -19.07 -19.27 72.74
N LYS A 684 -19.62 -20.27 72.02
CA LYS A 684 -19.02 -21.59 71.66
C LYS A 684 -18.84 -22.71 72.71
N ARG A 685 -18.49 -23.89 72.14
CA ARG A 685 -17.99 -25.15 72.70
C ARG A 685 -19.08 -26.10 73.23
N GLU A 686 -19.05 -27.42 73.00
CA GLU A 686 -18.30 -28.34 72.08
C GLU A 686 -19.02 -29.72 72.11
N LEU A 687 -18.63 -30.87 71.53
CA LEU A 687 -17.42 -31.38 70.84
C LEU A 687 -17.83 -32.19 69.56
N GLU A 688 -16.85 -32.59 68.72
CA GLU A 688 -16.68 -33.92 68.03
C GLU A 688 -17.81 -34.54 67.15
N SER A 689 -17.57 -35.36 66.11
CA SER A 689 -16.36 -35.75 65.32
C SER A 689 -16.80 -36.62 64.11
N SER A 690 -15.95 -36.98 63.12
CA SER A 690 -15.12 -36.16 62.22
C SER A 690 -14.53 -37.05 61.09
N GLU A 691 -14.87 -36.81 59.82
CA GLU A 691 -14.23 -37.48 58.65
C GLU A 691 -14.21 -36.55 57.41
N SER A 692 -13.14 -36.65 56.59
CA SER A 692 -12.90 -36.04 55.27
C SER A 692 -13.21 -34.54 54.99
N ASP A 693 -12.15 -33.73 55.04
CA ASP A 693 -11.85 -32.59 54.16
C ASP A 693 -12.98 -31.62 53.71
N VAL A 694 -13.28 -30.61 54.53
CA VAL A 694 -13.89 -29.35 54.08
C VAL A 694 -13.10 -28.16 54.59
N ASN A 695 -12.32 -27.53 53.70
CA ASN A 695 -11.57 -26.30 54.02
C ASN A 695 -12.36 -25.06 53.56
N GLN A 696 -13.22 -24.57 54.44
CA GLN A 696 -13.99 -23.31 54.32
C GLN A 696 -13.79 -22.53 55.64
N GLU A 697 -13.82 -21.19 55.68
CA GLU A 697 -14.36 -20.21 54.73
C GLU A 697 -13.62 -18.86 54.88
N SER A 698 -13.54 -18.04 53.83
CA SER A 698 -13.13 -16.61 53.95
C SER A 698 -13.67 -15.72 52.83
N GLN A 699 -14.99 -15.55 52.83
CA GLN A 699 -15.60 -14.21 52.92
C GLN A 699 -14.96 -13.07 52.09
N THR A 700 -15.04 -13.11 50.75
CA THR A 700 -15.07 -11.87 49.93
C THR A 700 -15.39 -12.14 48.46
N ALA A 701 -16.13 -11.20 47.84
CA ALA A 701 -16.08 -10.85 46.41
C ALA A 701 -16.45 -11.95 45.37
N LYS A 702 -16.78 -11.62 44.11
CA LYS A 702 -17.27 -10.36 43.52
C LYS A 702 -18.28 -10.69 42.42
N LYS A 703 -19.29 -9.83 42.24
CA LYS A 703 -20.18 -9.88 41.06
C LYS A 703 -19.40 -9.55 39.79
N ARG A 704 -19.85 -10.08 38.64
CA ARG A 704 -19.92 -9.28 37.40
C ARG A 704 -21.20 -9.56 36.61
N LYS A 705 -22.12 -8.60 36.69
CA LYS A 705 -23.05 -8.19 35.63
C LYS A 705 -22.29 -7.21 34.68
N LEU A 706 -22.80 -6.66 33.58
CA LEU A 706 -24.09 -6.72 32.87
C LEU A 706 -23.83 -6.56 31.35
N GLU A 707 -24.86 -6.27 30.56
CA GLU A 707 -24.85 -5.85 29.15
C GLU A 707 -24.47 -4.36 28.92
N ASP A 708 -24.51 -3.96 27.64
CA ASP A 708 -24.75 -2.61 27.07
C ASP A 708 -23.60 -1.59 26.89
N GLU A 709 -23.97 -0.42 26.34
CA GLU A 709 -23.28 0.29 25.24
C GLU A 709 -22.26 1.39 25.65
N ALA A 710 -21.74 2.10 24.64
CA ALA A 710 -20.59 3.00 24.71
C ALA A 710 -20.89 4.42 25.24
N GLN A 711 -19.86 5.06 25.85
CA GLN A 711 -19.53 6.48 25.64
C GLN A 711 -18.11 6.86 26.17
N GLU A 712 -17.66 8.03 25.74
CA GLU A 712 -16.40 8.77 26.04
C GLU A 712 -16.42 9.49 27.42
N PRO A 713 -15.35 10.19 27.90
CA PRO A 713 -13.88 10.06 27.65
C PRO A 713 -12.98 10.20 28.93
N ASP A 714 -11.65 10.17 28.69
CA ASP A 714 -10.59 11.04 29.26
C ASP A 714 -9.79 10.82 30.59
N GLU A 715 -8.48 11.07 30.39
CA GLU A 715 -7.38 11.62 31.23
C GLU A 715 -6.77 10.93 32.50
N LEU A 716 -5.58 10.36 32.27
CA LEU A 716 -4.25 10.71 32.86
C LEU A 716 -3.75 10.17 34.24
N LYS A 717 -2.50 9.63 34.16
CA LYS A 717 -1.38 9.63 35.16
C LYS A 717 -1.49 8.69 36.39
N ASP A 718 -0.39 8.17 36.95
CA ASP A 718 1.06 8.24 36.61
C ASP A 718 1.81 6.96 37.07
N GLU A 719 3.10 6.82 36.71
CA GLU A 719 4.24 6.03 37.27
C GLU A 719 4.00 4.79 38.20
N GLY A 720 4.75 3.67 38.12
CA GLY A 720 5.89 3.26 37.28
C GLY A 720 6.74 2.12 37.91
N ASN A 721 7.70 1.55 37.17
CA ASN A 721 8.89 0.76 37.63
C ASN A 721 8.70 -0.66 38.27
N ILE A 722 9.29 -1.74 37.69
CA ILE A 722 10.64 -2.36 37.96
C ILE A 722 10.58 -3.45 39.07
N GLU A 723 11.14 -4.68 38.99
CA GLU A 723 12.10 -5.31 38.04
C GLU A 723 12.20 -6.87 38.21
N LYS A 724 13.04 -7.52 37.38
CA LYS A 724 13.75 -8.83 37.55
C LYS A 724 13.02 -10.16 37.30
N GLU A 725 13.68 -11.24 36.80
CA GLU A 725 14.86 -11.42 35.92
C GLU A 725 14.93 -12.92 35.47
N ILE A 726 15.91 -13.27 34.62
CA ILE A 726 16.44 -14.62 34.27
C ILE A 726 15.82 -15.33 33.04
N GLN A 727 16.64 -15.45 31.98
CA GLN A 727 16.49 -16.34 30.81
C GLN A 727 17.14 -17.72 31.07
N PRO A 728 17.10 -18.68 30.12
CA PRO A 728 18.19 -18.74 29.12
C PRO A 728 17.79 -19.11 27.68
N ASN A 729 18.67 -18.79 26.73
CA ASN A 729 18.60 -19.12 25.30
C ASN A 729 18.86 -20.60 24.98
N SER A 730 18.51 -21.02 23.76
CA SER A 730 19.27 -22.02 23.01
C SER A 730 19.28 -21.74 21.49
N ASN A 731 20.44 -21.95 20.85
CA ASN A 731 20.68 -21.90 19.40
C ASN A 731 21.05 -23.31 18.91
N THR A 732 20.65 -23.69 17.68
CA THR A 732 21.38 -24.53 16.69
C THR A 732 20.42 -24.78 15.50
N THR A 733 20.78 -24.66 14.20
CA THR A 733 21.87 -25.22 13.37
C THR A 733 21.58 -26.61 12.80
N TYR A 734 21.40 -26.67 11.48
CA TYR A 734 21.67 -27.82 10.59
C TYR A 734 22.39 -27.20 9.36
N GLN A 735 23.66 -27.49 9.06
CA GLN A 735 24.36 -28.74 8.72
C GLN A 735 24.45 -29.00 7.21
N GLU A 736 25.70 -29.02 6.74
CA GLU A 736 26.12 -29.46 5.40
C GLU A 736 26.20 -31.00 5.32
N THR A 737 26.42 -31.53 4.12
CA THR A 737 27.05 -32.85 3.93
C THR A 737 28.19 -32.72 2.91
N PRO A 738 29.42 -33.20 3.21
CA PRO A 738 30.60 -33.01 2.36
C PRO A 738 30.94 -34.25 1.50
N GLU A 739 32.11 -34.19 0.86
CA GLU A 739 32.82 -35.19 0.04
C GLU A 739 32.37 -35.29 -1.45
N GLY A 740 33.26 -35.02 -2.44
CA GLY A 740 34.60 -34.41 -2.32
C GLY A 740 35.49 -34.45 -3.57
N VAL A 741 36.71 -33.94 -3.36
CA VAL A 741 37.95 -34.08 -4.17
C VAL A 741 38.09 -33.18 -5.42
N GLU A 742 39.14 -32.36 -5.40
CA GLU A 742 39.70 -31.60 -6.53
C GLU A 742 40.63 -32.46 -7.39
N VAL A 743 40.66 -32.25 -8.71
CA VAL A 743 41.93 -32.20 -9.49
C VAL A 743 41.78 -31.19 -10.66
N GLN A 744 42.68 -30.22 -10.71
CA GLN A 744 43.17 -29.56 -11.92
C GLN A 744 44.69 -29.80 -12.00
N PRO A 745 45.37 -29.53 -13.13
CA PRO A 745 44.97 -29.71 -14.53
C PRO A 745 46.08 -30.44 -15.33
N GLU A 746 45.83 -30.82 -16.60
CA GLU A 746 46.93 -30.77 -17.59
C GLU A 746 46.43 -30.66 -19.04
N VAL A 747 47.28 -30.11 -19.89
CA VAL A 747 47.09 -29.99 -21.35
C VAL A 747 48.09 -30.92 -22.01
N GLN A 748 47.63 -31.78 -22.92
CA GLN A 748 48.51 -32.43 -23.90
C GLN A 748 47.91 -32.33 -25.30
N GLU A 749 48.67 -31.71 -26.20
CA GLU A 749 48.48 -31.87 -27.64
C GLU A 749 48.90 -33.28 -28.05
N SER A 750 48.16 -33.88 -28.98
CA SER A 750 48.62 -35.00 -29.82
C SER A 750 47.81 -35.01 -31.11
N GLN A 751 48.50 -35.13 -32.24
CA GLN A 751 47.93 -35.03 -33.58
C GLN A 751 47.43 -36.40 -34.09
N GLU A 752 46.70 -36.38 -35.22
CA GLU A 752 46.56 -37.50 -36.19
C GLU A 752 45.86 -38.79 -35.67
N THR A 753 44.88 -39.42 -36.35
CA THR A 753 44.59 -39.48 -37.80
C THR A 753 43.19 -40.09 -38.08
N SER A 754 42.80 -40.10 -39.37
CA SER A 754 41.90 -41.08 -40.03
C SER A 754 40.40 -41.18 -39.67
N SER A 755 39.57 -40.76 -40.63
CA SER A 755 38.26 -41.32 -41.02
C SER A 755 38.39 -42.80 -41.53
N PRO A 756 37.34 -43.52 -42.02
CA PRO A 756 35.94 -43.12 -42.29
C PRO A 756 34.83 -44.15 -41.93
N THR A 757 33.56 -43.77 -42.17
CA THR A 757 32.36 -44.63 -42.37
C THR A 757 31.90 -45.53 -41.19
N GLU A 758 30.63 -45.94 -41.12
CA GLU A 758 29.47 -45.75 -42.03
C GLU A 758 28.46 -44.71 -41.51
#